data_AF-K0T3Q8-F1
#
_entry.id   AF-K0T3Q8-F1
#
_cell.length_a   1.000
_cell.length_b   1.000
_cell.length_c   1.000
_cell.angle_alpha   90.00
_cell.angle_beta   90.00
_cell.angle_gamma   90.00
#
_symmetry.space_group_name_H-M   'P 1'
#
loop_
_entity.id
_entity.type
_entity.pdbx_description
1 polymer ?
#
loop_
_entity_poly.entity_id
_entity_poly.type
_entity_poly.pdbx_seq_one_letter_code
_entity_poly.pdbx_strand_id
1 'polypeptide(L)'
;MKFVRPVGAAADLREIEYISALHQTGETLRSDGSVSTEDVSRFLVSRYGLRVPASAVEETIARDFGGGDQLDLCEIMAMLLVPTLIKAEIGLHRDMFERELILAPTASSSSSSKLAGKEDLFESITGKQRLLKGDDRWPDANLIPFVLHMVLKDSTGCSEPKPLTVGLLKTIFRFYGEEEIAENDVLLEEMVSLAFTLRRDEEHGAEPPMFDAVTFAHCLTSDVSQYNAKAEETLSTNFDDVFVNSQHGQCAGGDSTNDATSAKRIFTFSSVDYAVDSFRSKGIAKWLLIMVKLVHDGTSAMVDTTRQNDKVAAEVMIWFMFACGVVLSLLTFQTILDTAIPQDYKDRHPLLKNVLASETVRMERSIKRAAAYKMNHLVRRAVKVHQAAEFEHGSGKDTSFGRALLAYGKTSNDQEEVGGFLYMYKRVWNGKLFDEDGIWLSNRMIQGMIAQFVICLWLVPFLQLIYGYITDFYGNIYADIAPPRWRILVPIIAGFTLGEFNAVKLMTSYIPSSAKTVLEFRTGALGSLHDAEFPKYRKSVDDASFIFGAMFWTWQLGVTTLYVLKRMVTLIAASFVFVGRIDVPFLSERADEIAGYQLDKFPFVFRKDMLLHEAHRHPYLDILGLIYMLKLRHKNDFGSPAGSCWRLLFVFALMPWLRKSRLRSDETKFGDAKFSQAGHVFQKFVSEKMADEGNFGRLTPVVGGEAPTGRASTKDEVDELKEVIERLKEENAFLRQQQRHSNRTAQREEPECAPSED
;
A
#
# COMPACT_ATOMS: atom_id res chain seq x y z
N MET A 1 -14.87 10.33 -13.94
CA MET A 1 -15.22 10.87 -12.62
C MET A 1 -13.95 11.29 -11.92
N LYS A 2 -13.89 12.54 -11.48
CA LYS A 2 -12.91 12.98 -10.48
C LYS A 2 -13.47 12.67 -9.09
N PHE A 3 -12.61 12.52 -8.10
CA PHE A 3 -13.00 12.38 -6.70
C PHE A 3 -12.03 13.16 -5.84
N VAL A 4 -12.49 13.55 -4.68
CA VAL A 4 -11.70 14.31 -3.72
C VAL A 4 -11.12 13.32 -2.72
N ARG A 5 -9.80 13.26 -2.61
CA ARG A 5 -9.12 12.40 -1.63
C ARG A 5 -8.47 13.24 -0.54
N PRO A 6 -8.43 12.76 0.70
CA PRO A 6 -7.60 13.39 1.73
C PRO A 6 -6.12 13.29 1.34
N VAL A 7 -5.33 14.28 1.73
CA VAL A 7 -3.88 14.32 1.56
C VAL A 7 -3.17 14.61 2.88
N GLY A 8 -1.84 14.55 2.86
CA GLY A 8 -1.02 14.81 4.04
C GLY A 8 -0.93 13.62 4.98
N ALA A 9 -0.48 13.88 6.21
CA ALA A 9 -0.19 12.85 7.20
C ALA A 9 -1.44 12.05 7.64
N ALA A 10 -2.63 12.64 7.53
CA ALA A 10 -3.87 11.92 7.84
C ALA A 10 -4.18 10.84 6.80
N ALA A 11 -4.00 11.13 5.51
CA ALA A 11 -4.14 10.13 4.45
C ALA A 11 -3.09 9.03 4.59
N ASP A 12 -1.86 9.38 4.96
CA ASP A 12 -0.79 8.40 5.22
C ASP A 12 -1.14 7.48 6.40
N LEU A 13 -1.73 8.04 7.48
CA LEU A 13 -2.26 7.25 8.60
C LEU A 13 -3.35 6.26 8.15
N ARG A 14 -4.30 6.73 7.35
CA ARG A 14 -5.37 5.86 6.80
C ARG A 14 -4.81 4.74 5.92
N GLU A 15 -3.73 4.99 5.19
CA GLU A 15 -3.07 3.95 4.40
C GLU A 15 -2.44 2.88 5.30
N ILE A 16 -1.81 3.27 6.42
CA ILE A 16 -1.27 2.31 7.41
C ILE A 16 -2.39 1.48 8.06
N GLU A 17 -3.49 2.12 8.45
CA GLU A 17 -4.68 1.43 8.98
C GLU A 17 -5.25 0.44 7.95
N TYR A 18 -5.32 0.85 6.68
CA TYR A 18 -5.74 -0.01 5.58
C TYR A 18 -4.83 -1.23 5.41
N ILE A 19 -3.52 -1.04 5.49
CA ILE A 19 -2.55 -2.14 5.39
C ILE A 19 -2.68 -3.11 6.54
N SER A 20 -2.84 -2.60 7.77
CA SER A 20 -3.11 -3.46 8.91
C SER A 20 -4.39 -4.26 8.68
N ALA A 21 -5.49 -3.62 8.25
CA ALA A 21 -6.73 -4.29 7.94
C ALA A 21 -6.57 -5.38 6.86
N LEU A 22 -5.74 -5.16 5.83
CA LEU A 22 -5.39 -6.18 4.82
C LEU A 22 -4.55 -7.32 5.39
N HIS A 23 -3.71 -7.06 6.38
CA HIS A 23 -2.83 -8.05 6.97
C HIS A 23 -3.58 -9.00 7.91
N GLN A 24 -4.60 -8.51 8.63
CA GLN A 24 -5.38 -9.29 9.60
C GLN A 24 -6.19 -10.45 8.96
N THR A 25 -6.11 -11.67 9.47
CA THR A 25 -6.73 -12.87 8.87
C THR A 25 -7.97 -13.38 9.62
N GLY A 26 -8.44 -12.64 10.62
CA GLY A 26 -9.66 -12.94 11.39
C GLY A 26 -10.97 -12.69 10.63
N GLU A 27 -12.07 -13.29 11.10
CA GLU A 27 -13.41 -13.00 10.56
C GLU A 27 -13.87 -11.57 10.90
N THR A 28 -13.52 -11.11 12.10
CA THR A 28 -13.69 -9.74 12.57
C THR A 28 -12.35 -9.04 12.54
N LEU A 29 -12.30 -7.82 11.98
CA LEU A 29 -11.12 -6.97 12.07
C LEU A 29 -10.97 -6.46 13.50
N ARG A 30 -9.74 -6.44 13.99
CA ARG A 30 -9.40 -5.81 15.26
C ARG A 30 -9.32 -4.31 15.01
N SER A 31 -10.18 -3.55 15.68
CA SER A 31 -10.37 -2.11 15.46
C SER A 31 -9.16 -1.25 15.85
N ASP A 32 -8.26 -1.78 16.66
CA ASP A 32 -7.00 -1.18 17.05
C ASP A 32 -5.93 -1.19 15.94
N GLY A 33 -6.14 -2.00 14.89
CA GLY A 33 -5.16 -2.17 13.83
C GLY A 33 -4.00 -3.06 14.23
N SER A 34 -4.14 -3.90 15.26
CA SER A 34 -3.11 -4.85 15.63
C SER A 34 -3.03 -6.01 14.63
N VAL A 35 -1.84 -6.60 14.50
CA VAL A 35 -1.56 -7.77 13.65
C VAL A 35 -1.05 -8.90 14.55
N SER A 36 -1.77 -10.01 14.61
CA SER A 36 -1.35 -11.15 15.45
C SER A 36 -0.30 -12.01 14.75
N THR A 37 0.36 -12.87 15.53
CA THR A 37 1.34 -13.83 15.03
C THR A 37 0.74 -14.81 14.01
N GLU A 38 -0.54 -15.18 14.14
CA GLU A 38 -1.27 -15.97 13.13
C GLU A 38 -1.38 -15.25 11.79
N ASP A 39 -1.56 -13.92 11.80
CA ASP A 39 -1.70 -13.14 10.58
C ASP A 39 -0.40 -13.12 9.79
N VAL A 40 0.71 -12.86 10.49
CA VAL A 40 2.06 -12.90 9.91
C VAL A 40 2.37 -14.30 9.39
N SER A 41 2.05 -15.35 10.16
CA SER A 41 2.23 -16.75 9.73
C SER A 41 1.46 -17.07 8.44
N ARG A 42 0.18 -16.72 8.39
CA ARG A 42 -0.68 -16.93 7.21
C ARG A 42 -0.24 -16.09 6.02
N PHE A 43 0.20 -14.86 6.26
CA PHE A 43 0.75 -13.99 5.24
C PHE A 43 2.02 -14.61 4.62
N LEU A 44 2.97 -15.09 5.43
CA LEU A 44 4.18 -15.76 4.95
C LEU A 44 3.89 -17.02 4.12
N VAL A 45 2.90 -17.82 4.55
CA VAL A 45 2.44 -19.02 3.82
C VAL A 45 1.79 -18.63 2.49
N SER A 46 0.86 -17.69 2.53
CA SER A 46 0.06 -17.29 1.37
C SER A 46 0.90 -16.59 0.31
N ARG A 47 1.77 -15.67 0.73
CA ARG A 47 2.58 -14.82 -0.15
C ARG A 47 3.85 -15.51 -0.64
N TYR A 48 4.63 -16.09 0.28
CA TYR A 48 5.98 -16.60 -0.02
C TYR A 48 6.07 -18.13 -0.02
N GLY A 49 4.99 -18.83 0.38
CA GLY A 49 5.01 -20.28 0.53
C GLY A 49 5.86 -20.75 1.71
N LEU A 50 6.08 -19.89 2.71
CA LEU A 50 6.90 -20.15 3.89
C LEU A 50 6.02 -20.58 5.06
N ARG A 51 6.09 -21.86 5.44
CA ARG A 51 5.31 -22.38 6.57
C ARG A 51 6.06 -22.16 7.88
N VAL A 52 5.67 -21.12 8.60
CA VAL A 52 6.19 -20.78 9.93
C VAL A 52 5.06 -20.88 10.95
N PRO A 53 5.16 -21.69 12.01
CA PRO A 53 4.12 -21.77 13.03
C PRO A 53 3.99 -20.42 13.78
N ALA A 54 2.78 -20.08 14.21
CA ALA A 54 2.52 -18.81 14.92
C ALA A 54 3.40 -18.63 16.16
N SER A 55 3.67 -19.70 16.91
CA SER A 55 4.59 -19.67 18.07
C SER A 55 6.04 -19.30 17.69
N ALA A 56 6.52 -19.70 16.51
CA ALA A 56 7.84 -19.30 16.05
C ALA A 56 7.84 -17.84 15.58
N VAL A 57 6.74 -17.37 14.98
CA VAL A 57 6.55 -15.95 14.67
C VAL A 57 6.52 -15.12 15.95
N GLU A 58 5.86 -15.60 17.00
CA GLU A 58 5.83 -14.96 18.31
C GLU A 58 7.24 -14.85 18.90
N GLU A 59 7.95 -15.97 18.98
CA GLU A 59 9.29 -16.05 19.56
C GLU A 59 10.33 -15.23 18.79
N THR A 60 10.24 -15.18 17.46
CA THR A 60 11.26 -14.56 16.62
C THR A 60 10.88 -13.18 16.10
N ILE A 61 9.64 -12.94 15.67
CA ILE A 61 9.24 -11.68 15.04
C ILE A 61 8.56 -10.77 16.07
N ALA A 62 7.49 -11.24 16.72
CA ALA A 62 6.68 -10.38 17.58
C ALA A 62 7.44 -9.95 18.85
N ARG A 63 8.16 -10.87 19.49
CA ARG A 63 8.99 -10.56 20.66
C ARG A 63 10.08 -9.52 20.36
N ASP A 64 10.76 -9.63 19.22
CA ASP A 64 11.92 -8.80 18.91
C ASP A 64 11.56 -7.46 18.24
N PHE A 65 10.38 -7.36 17.63
CA PHE A 65 9.88 -6.11 17.02
C PHE A 65 8.75 -5.43 17.81
N GLY A 66 8.13 -6.08 18.79
CA GLY A 66 6.93 -5.55 19.45
C GLY A 66 6.58 -6.09 20.85
N GLY A 67 7.49 -6.77 21.54
CA GLY A 67 7.37 -7.09 22.97
C GLY A 67 6.18 -7.98 23.40
N GLY A 68 5.30 -8.43 22.50
CA GLY A 68 4.07 -9.15 22.82
C GLY A 68 3.60 -10.15 21.74
N ASP A 69 2.34 -10.56 21.82
CA ASP A 69 1.66 -11.50 20.92
C ASP A 69 1.11 -10.85 19.64
N GLN A 70 1.06 -9.52 19.62
CA GLN A 70 0.51 -8.71 18.53
C GLN A 70 1.46 -7.55 18.20
N LEU A 71 1.48 -7.18 16.93
CA LEU A 71 2.19 -6.01 16.42
C LEU A 71 1.20 -4.86 16.26
N ASP A 72 1.45 -3.72 16.90
CA ASP A 72 0.61 -2.54 16.72
C ASP A 72 1.05 -1.64 15.54
N LEU A 73 0.29 -0.56 15.28
CA LEU A 73 0.60 0.33 14.15
C LEU A 73 1.94 1.07 14.30
N CYS A 74 2.39 1.33 15.53
CA CYS A 74 3.67 2.00 15.77
C CYS A 74 4.84 1.06 15.46
N GLU A 75 4.72 -0.21 15.83
CA GLU A 75 5.72 -1.25 15.55
C GLU A 75 5.77 -1.60 14.06
N ILE A 76 4.60 -1.70 13.42
CA ILE A 76 4.49 -1.83 11.95
C ILE A 76 5.19 -0.66 11.26
N MET A 77 4.97 0.57 11.73
CA MET A 77 5.67 1.74 11.18
C MET A 77 7.18 1.69 11.43
N ALA A 78 7.62 1.28 12.63
CA ALA A 78 9.03 1.15 12.97
C ALA A 78 9.75 0.14 12.05
N MET A 79 9.10 -0.99 11.74
CA MET A 79 9.59 -1.94 10.73
C MET A 79 9.63 -1.30 9.33
N LEU A 80 8.53 -0.69 8.89
CA LEU A 80 8.43 -0.07 7.57
C LEU A 80 9.47 1.03 7.31
N LEU A 81 9.96 1.70 8.36
CA LEU A 81 10.99 2.73 8.28
C LEU A 81 12.42 2.18 8.11
N VAL A 82 12.68 0.89 8.37
CA VAL A 82 14.03 0.29 8.28
C VAL A 82 14.77 0.66 6.99
N PRO A 83 14.19 0.52 5.78
CA PRO A 83 14.89 0.87 4.54
C PRO A 83 15.22 2.36 4.45
N THR A 84 14.35 3.21 5.00
CA THR A 84 14.52 4.68 5.01
C THR A 84 15.61 5.08 5.98
N LEU A 85 15.65 4.49 7.18
CA LEU A 85 16.66 4.77 8.19
C LEU A 85 18.07 4.39 7.73
N ILE A 86 18.22 3.23 7.08
CA ILE A 86 19.50 2.80 6.49
C ILE A 86 19.96 3.79 5.42
N LYS A 87 19.06 4.25 4.53
CA LYS A 87 19.40 5.26 3.53
C LYS A 87 19.77 6.61 4.15
N ALA A 88 19.08 7.00 5.22
CA ALA A 88 19.36 8.24 5.94
C ALA A 88 20.72 8.20 6.64
N GLU A 89 21.08 7.07 7.26
CA GLU A 89 22.41 6.84 7.85
C GLU A 89 23.52 6.91 6.78
N ILE A 90 23.35 6.22 5.64
CA ILE A 90 24.30 6.29 4.52
C ILE A 90 24.47 7.74 4.05
N GLY A 91 23.37 8.49 3.97
CA GLY A 91 23.37 9.92 3.64
C GLY A 91 24.14 10.76 4.67
N LEU A 92 23.92 10.50 5.97
CA LEU A 92 24.58 11.20 7.06
C LEU A 92 26.11 10.98 7.05
N HIS A 93 26.56 9.73 6.90
CA HIS A 93 27.99 9.43 6.83
C HIS A 93 28.66 10.06 5.61
N ARG A 94 27.97 10.10 4.47
CA ARG A 94 28.47 10.80 3.28
C ARG A 94 28.65 12.29 3.55
N ASP A 95 27.64 12.95 4.10
CA ASP A 95 27.69 14.38 4.37
C ASP A 95 28.79 14.73 5.40
N MET A 96 29.07 13.85 6.37
CA MET A 96 30.20 13.98 7.28
C MET A 96 31.54 13.83 6.57
N PHE A 97 31.72 12.78 5.78
CA PHE A 97 32.96 12.54 5.03
C PHE A 97 33.27 13.68 4.07
N GLU A 98 32.25 14.23 3.38
CA GLU A 98 32.41 15.40 2.52
C GLU A 98 32.86 16.65 3.31
N ARG A 99 32.34 16.87 4.52
CA ARG A 99 32.78 17.98 5.39
C ARG A 99 34.21 17.79 5.87
N GLU A 100 34.60 16.57 6.25
CA GLU A 100 35.98 16.26 6.63
C GLU A 100 36.95 16.48 5.46
N LEU A 101 36.57 16.08 4.25
CA LEU A 101 37.38 16.29 3.03
C LEU A 101 37.57 17.77 2.70
N ILE A 102 36.54 18.60 2.92
CA ILE A 102 36.61 20.06 2.69
C ILE A 102 37.45 20.75 3.77
N LEU A 103 37.39 20.27 5.02
CA LEU A 103 38.12 20.87 6.14
C LEU A 103 39.56 20.36 6.26
N ALA A 104 39.90 19.21 5.68
CA ALA A 104 41.25 18.68 5.63
C ALA A 104 42.17 19.71 4.93
N PRO A 105 43.11 20.36 5.66
CA PRO A 105 44.03 21.29 5.05
C PRO A 105 44.85 20.57 3.97
N THR A 106 45.22 21.25 2.88
CA THR A 106 46.10 20.72 1.81
C THR A 106 47.55 20.45 2.28
N ALA A 107 47.75 20.12 3.55
CA ALA A 107 49.01 19.99 4.22
C ALA A 107 49.74 18.71 3.79
N SER A 108 50.72 18.89 2.90
CA SER A 108 51.89 18.04 2.61
C SER A 108 51.64 16.53 2.33
N SER A 109 52.01 16.16 1.12
CA SER A 109 51.80 14.91 0.38
C SER A 109 52.38 13.59 0.94
N SER A 110 52.52 13.38 2.26
CA SER A 110 53.23 12.21 2.80
C SER A 110 52.39 11.13 3.49
N SER A 111 51.07 11.30 3.70
CA SER A 111 50.21 10.31 4.40
C SER A 111 49.10 9.66 3.53
N SER A 112 49.18 9.79 2.20
CA SER A 112 48.12 9.42 1.24
C SER A 112 47.76 7.94 1.14
N SER A 113 48.55 7.00 1.67
CA SER A 113 48.35 5.55 1.41
C SER A 113 47.26 4.88 2.25
N LYS A 114 46.87 5.43 3.41
CA LYS A 114 45.81 4.84 4.25
C LYS A 114 44.39 5.26 3.87
N LEU A 115 44.22 6.40 3.19
CA LEU A 115 42.89 6.85 2.73
C LEU A 115 42.45 6.17 1.43
N ALA A 116 43.39 5.85 0.52
CA ALA A 116 43.07 5.29 -0.79
C ALA A 116 42.22 4.00 -0.72
N GLY A 117 42.43 3.15 0.28
CA GLY A 117 41.63 1.91 0.45
C GLY A 117 40.20 2.13 0.96
N LYS A 118 39.94 3.23 1.69
CA LYS A 118 38.58 3.59 2.11
C LYS A 118 37.82 4.30 0.98
N GLU A 119 38.53 5.08 0.15
CA GLU A 119 37.96 5.74 -1.02
C GLU A 119 37.43 4.73 -2.04
N ASP A 120 38.17 3.67 -2.37
CA ASP A 120 37.70 2.65 -3.32
C ASP A 120 36.44 1.89 -2.83
N LEU A 121 36.36 1.61 -1.52
CA LEU A 121 35.20 0.95 -0.92
C LEU A 121 33.99 1.90 -0.91
N PHE A 122 34.21 3.16 -0.53
CA PHE A 122 33.17 4.17 -0.50
C PHE A 122 32.72 4.53 -1.92
N GLU A 123 33.61 4.60 -2.90
CA GLU A 123 33.30 4.87 -4.31
C GLU A 123 32.62 3.66 -5.00
N SER A 124 32.93 2.43 -4.60
CA SER A 124 32.14 1.24 -4.97
C SER A 124 30.70 1.31 -4.42
N ILE A 125 30.53 1.87 -3.22
CA ILE A 125 29.22 2.03 -2.59
C ILE A 125 28.47 3.26 -3.14
N THR A 126 29.17 4.36 -3.43
CA THR A 126 28.60 5.69 -3.72
C THR A 126 28.81 6.21 -5.14
N GLY A 127 29.63 5.56 -5.96
CA GLY A 127 30.08 6.06 -7.29
C GLY A 127 28.95 6.25 -8.31
N LYS A 128 27.74 5.75 -8.04
CA LYS A 128 26.52 6.07 -8.81
C LYS A 128 25.54 7.01 -8.10
N GLN A 129 25.76 7.33 -6.82
CA GLN A 129 24.82 8.11 -5.99
C GLN A 129 24.98 9.62 -6.09
N ARG A 130 26.05 10.15 -6.71
CA ARG A 130 26.19 11.60 -6.99
C ARG A 130 25.03 12.16 -7.85
N LEU A 131 24.26 11.30 -8.52
CA LEU A 131 23.10 11.65 -9.33
C LEU A 131 21.75 11.68 -8.56
N LEU A 132 21.73 11.39 -7.25
CA LEU A 132 20.48 11.16 -6.51
C LEU A 132 20.04 12.34 -5.62
N LYS A 133 20.74 13.48 -5.64
CA LYS A 133 20.26 14.69 -4.96
C LYS A 133 19.00 15.19 -5.69
N GLY A 134 17.84 14.97 -5.09
CA GLY A 134 16.53 15.24 -5.68
C GLY A 134 15.72 14.00 -6.08
N ASP A 135 16.21 12.78 -5.82
CA ASP A 135 15.38 11.59 -5.93
C ASP A 135 14.40 11.52 -4.76
N ASP A 136 13.11 11.50 -5.07
CA ASP A 136 12.04 11.40 -4.06
C ASP A 136 12.06 10.08 -3.28
N ARG A 137 12.83 9.09 -3.73
CA ARG A 137 13.02 7.78 -3.10
C ARG A 137 14.14 7.75 -2.04
N TRP A 138 14.78 8.88 -1.78
CA TRP A 138 15.81 9.02 -0.74
C TRP A 138 15.34 10.00 0.35
N PRO A 139 15.56 9.67 1.63
CA PRO A 139 15.24 10.58 2.72
C PRO A 139 16.22 11.74 2.74
N ASP A 140 15.80 12.84 3.36
CA ASP A 140 16.68 13.98 3.60
C ASP A 140 17.77 13.58 4.61
N ALA A 141 19.03 13.91 4.33
CA ALA A 141 20.16 13.58 5.23
C ALA A 141 20.02 14.21 6.62
N ASN A 142 19.25 15.29 6.72
CA ASN A 142 18.95 15.97 7.98
C ASN A 142 17.83 15.31 8.79
N LEU A 143 17.19 14.24 8.30
CA LEU A 143 16.08 13.58 8.97
C LEU A 143 16.46 13.09 10.38
N ILE A 144 17.56 12.35 10.51
CA ILE A 144 18.01 11.79 11.79
C ILE A 144 18.43 12.92 12.76
N PRO A 145 19.27 13.91 12.37
CA PRO A 145 19.54 15.08 13.21
C PRO A 145 18.28 15.83 13.65
N PHE A 146 17.30 15.99 12.76
CA PHE A 146 16.05 16.69 13.04
C PHE A 146 15.22 15.98 14.11
N VAL A 147 15.05 14.65 13.98
CA VAL A 147 14.30 13.85 14.95
C VAL A 147 15.05 13.78 16.30
N LEU A 148 16.38 13.62 16.29
CA LEU A 148 17.18 13.65 17.52
C LEU A 148 17.03 14.98 18.28
N HIS A 149 17.13 16.09 17.55
CA HIS A 149 16.95 17.43 18.12
C HIS A 149 15.58 17.55 18.80
N MET A 150 14.53 17.03 18.17
CA MET A 150 13.18 17.00 18.74
C MET A 150 13.12 16.14 20.00
N VAL A 151 13.67 14.92 19.97
CA VAL A 151 13.73 14.02 21.13
C VAL A 151 14.42 14.68 22.32
N LEU A 152 15.60 15.27 22.12
CA LEU A 152 16.37 15.91 23.19
C LEU A 152 15.68 17.17 23.73
N LYS A 153 15.16 18.01 22.84
CA LYS A 153 14.47 19.25 23.20
C LYS A 153 13.19 18.98 23.98
N ASP A 154 12.38 18.03 23.55
CA ASP A 154 11.10 17.69 24.19
C ASP A 154 11.31 17.01 25.56
N SER A 155 12.25 16.06 25.64
CA SER A 155 12.49 15.32 26.89
C SER A 155 13.33 16.08 27.92
N THR A 156 14.26 16.93 27.48
CA THR A 156 15.25 17.55 28.38
C THR A 156 15.28 19.07 28.35
N GLY A 157 14.52 19.72 27.46
CA GLY A 157 14.54 21.18 27.27
C GLY A 157 15.81 21.72 26.60
N CYS A 158 16.76 20.86 26.21
CA CYS A 158 17.99 21.24 25.53
C CYS A 158 18.21 20.40 24.28
N SER A 159 18.65 21.03 23.20
CA SER A 159 18.91 20.39 21.91
C SER A 159 20.33 19.87 21.74
N GLU A 160 21.23 20.21 22.67
CA GLU A 160 22.64 19.82 22.58
C GLU A 160 22.80 18.32 22.87
N PRO A 161 23.71 17.62 22.16
CA PRO A 161 24.03 16.23 22.45
C PRO A 161 24.42 16.04 23.91
N LYS A 162 23.91 14.98 24.54
CA LYS A 162 24.18 14.64 25.94
C LYS A 162 24.79 13.25 26.05
N PRO A 163 25.57 12.95 27.10
CA PRO A 163 26.05 11.59 27.34
C PRO A 163 24.88 10.59 27.39
N LEU A 164 24.95 9.54 26.57
CA LEU A 164 23.91 8.53 26.48
C LEU A 164 24.00 7.61 27.71
N THR A 165 23.05 7.79 28.63
CA THR A 165 22.96 7.03 29.89
C THR A 165 21.58 6.39 30.02
N VAL A 166 21.47 5.32 30.80
CA VAL A 166 20.18 4.69 31.15
C VAL A 166 19.21 5.73 31.74
N GLY A 167 19.70 6.64 32.60
CA GLY A 167 18.88 7.70 33.17
C GLY A 167 18.31 8.69 32.15
N LEU A 168 19.09 9.03 31.11
CA LEU A 168 18.60 9.83 29.99
C LEU A 168 17.51 9.09 29.21
N LEU A 169 17.71 7.81 28.91
CA LEU A 169 16.71 6.99 28.22
C LEU A 169 15.41 6.84 29.03
N LYS A 170 15.50 6.60 30.34
CA LYS A 170 14.33 6.60 31.24
C LYS A 170 13.54 7.90 31.14
N THR A 171 14.25 9.03 31.12
CA THR A 171 13.63 10.36 31.02
C THR A 171 12.92 10.52 29.67
N ILE A 172 13.56 10.11 28.57
CA ILE A 172 13.00 10.15 27.23
C ILE A 172 11.74 9.28 27.13
N PHE A 173 11.81 8.00 27.50
CA PHE A 173 10.68 7.08 27.39
C PHE A 173 9.52 7.47 28.31
N ARG A 174 9.78 7.96 29.54
CA ARG A 174 8.73 8.53 30.40
C ARG A 174 8.05 9.73 29.77
N PHE A 175 8.80 10.61 29.11
CA PHE A 175 8.21 11.75 28.38
C PHE A 175 7.27 11.27 27.26
N TYR A 176 7.69 10.28 26.48
CA TYR A 176 6.84 9.64 25.46
C TYR A 176 5.81 8.67 26.05
N GLY A 177 5.73 8.55 27.38
CA GLY A 177 4.81 7.73 28.15
C GLY A 177 4.91 6.22 27.88
N GLU A 178 6.11 5.74 27.58
CA GLU A 178 6.44 4.31 27.53
C GLU A 178 7.06 3.90 28.87
N GLU A 179 6.22 3.85 29.91
CA GLU A 179 6.67 3.54 31.28
C GLU A 179 7.24 2.12 31.38
N GLU A 180 6.62 1.14 30.73
CA GLU A 180 7.10 -0.25 30.70
C GLU A 180 8.53 -0.36 30.15
N ILE A 181 8.86 0.37 29.08
CA ILE A 181 10.21 0.43 28.51
C ILE A 181 11.16 1.18 29.45
N ALA A 182 10.70 2.28 30.06
CA ALA A 182 11.50 3.06 31.00
C ALA A 182 11.82 2.33 32.30
N GLU A 183 11.04 1.32 32.68
CA GLU A 183 11.28 0.49 33.87
C GLU A 183 12.16 -0.74 33.58
N ASN A 184 12.32 -1.12 32.31
CA ASN A 184 13.14 -2.25 31.91
C ASN A 184 14.62 -1.87 31.80
N ASP A 185 15.33 -1.87 32.94
CA ASP A 185 16.76 -1.53 33.02
C ASP A 185 17.64 -2.39 32.10
N VAL A 186 17.32 -3.67 31.95
CA VAL A 186 18.09 -4.59 31.08
C VAL A 186 18.02 -4.14 29.62
N LEU A 187 16.81 -3.82 29.13
CA LEU A 187 16.62 -3.34 27.77
C LEU A 187 17.30 -1.97 27.53
N LEU A 188 17.24 -1.07 28.51
CA LEU A 188 17.90 0.23 28.40
C LEU A 188 19.43 0.10 28.41
N GLU A 189 19.98 -0.83 29.19
CA GLU A 189 21.41 -1.18 29.15
C GLU A 189 21.79 -1.77 27.79
N GLU A 190 20.96 -2.65 27.22
CA GLU A 190 21.16 -3.17 25.86
C GLU A 190 21.15 -2.04 24.81
N MET A 191 20.22 -1.09 24.91
CA MET A 191 20.16 0.08 24.03
C MET A 191 21.42 0.95 24.13
N VAL A 192 21.94 1.17 25.33
CA VAL A 192 23.20 1.89 25.54
C VAL A 192 24.38 1.09 24.98
N SER A 193 24.42 -0.23 25.22
CA SER A 193 25.49 -1.11 24.73
C SER A 193 25.56 -1.12 23.20
N LEU A 194 24.41 -1.05 22.52
CA LEU A 194 24.33 -0.98 21.07
C LEU A 194 25.05 0.27 20.53
N ALA A 195 24.90 1.41 21.21
CA ALA A 195 25.62 2.65 20.88
C ALA A 195 27.15 2.53 21.02
N PHE A 196 27.64 1.78 22.00
CA PHE A 196 29.07 1.56 22.21
C PHE A 196 29.73 0.73 21.10
N THR A 197 28.97 -0.09 20.37
CA THR A 197 29.54 -0.93 19.30
C THR A 197 30.17 -0.11 18.16
N LEU A 198 29.80 1.17 18.03
CA LEU A 198 30.37 2.10 17.05
C LEU A 198 31.84 2.46 17.35
N ARG A 199 32.28 2.39 18.62
CA ARG A 199 33.62 2.84 19.07
C ARG A 199 34.54 1.70 19.50
N ARG A 200 34.40 0.50 18.91
CA ARG A 200 35.16 -0.71 19.32
C ARG A 200 36.68 -0.57 19.32
N ASP A 201 37.25 0.47 18.71
CA ASP A 201 38.70 0.69 18.64
C ASP A 201 39.25 1.51 19.82
N GLU A 202 38.42 2.10 20.68
CA GLU A 202 38.87 2.90 21.83
C GLU A 202 39.00 2.03 23.11
N GLU A 203 40.15 2.12 23.78
CA GLU A 203 40.52 1.31 24.94
C GLU A 203 39.50 1.36 26.10
N HIS A 204 39.48 0.29 26.91
CA HIS A 204 38.61 0.13 28.08
C HIS A 204 38.75 1.33 29.04
N GLY A 205 37.76 2.22 29.07
CA GLY A 205 37.77 3.48 29.83
C GLY A 205 37.17 4.67 29.08
N ALA A 206 36.72 4.48 27.83
CA ALA A 206 36.06 5.52 27.06
C ALA A 206 34.84 6.11 27.78
N GLU A 207 34.73 7.44 27.73
CA GLU A 207 33.55 8.17 28.18
C GLU A 207 32.28 7.65 27.47
N PRO A 208 31.11 7.70 28.13
CA PRO A 208 29.85 7.29 27.52
C PRO A 208 29.62 8.00 26.18
N PRO A 209 29.13 7.29 25.13
CA PRO A 209 28.95 7.87 23.82
C PRO A 209 28.00 9.06 23.93
N MET A 210 28.34 10.15 23.24
CA MET A 210 27.44 11.28 23.14
C MET A 210 26.23 10.89 22.31
N PHE A 211 25.03 11.26 22.76
CA PHE A 211 23.80 11.03 22.03
C PHE A 211 23.66 12.06 20.90
N ASP A 212 24.50 11.89 19.88
CA ASP A 212 24.57 12.70 18.66
C ASP A 212 23.89 11.98 17.48
N ALA A 213 23.83 12.66 16.32
CA ALA A 213 23.12 12.15 15.15
C ALA A 213 23.73 10.86 14.61
N VAL A 214 25.04 10.67 14.75
CA VAL A 214 25.76 9.48 14.25
C VAL A 214 25.46 8.29 15.14
N THR A 215 25.56 8.48 16.45
CA THR A 215 25.24 7.47 17.45
C THR A 215 23.77 7.07 17.34
N PHE A 216 22.87 8.05 17.15
CA PHE A 216 21.45 7.76 16.96
C PHE A 216 21.19 7.02 15.64
N ALA A 217 21.82 7.41 14.52
CA ALA A 217 21.71 6.69 13.25
C ALA A 217 22.14 5.22 13.41
N HIS A 218 23.31 4.99 13.99
CA HIS A 218 23.85 3.66 14.25
C HIS A 218 22.91 2.82 15.14
N CYS A 219 22.33 3.41 16.18
CA CYS A 219 21.37 2.73 17.05
C CYS A 219 20.08 2.32 16.31
N LEU A 220 19.68 3.07 15.27
CA LEU A 220 18.48 2.79 14.48
C LEU A 220 18.68 1.66 13.46
N THR A 221 19.92 1.40 13.03
CA THR A 221 20.23 0.60 11.84
C THR A 221 21.20 -0.56 12.07
N SER A 222 22.01 -0.55 13.14
CA SER A 222 23.09 -1.52 13.35
C SER A 222 22.60 -2.98 13.37
N ASP A 223 21.46 -3.23 14.01
CA ASP A 223 20.80 -4.53 14.09
C ASP A 223 20.03 -4.90 12.82
N VAL A 224 19.89 -4.00 11.84
CA VAL A 224 19.22 -4.25 10.55
C VAL A 224 20.14 -4.01 9.36
N SER A 225 21.45 -3.93 9.60
CA SER A 225 22.50 -3.69 8.60
C SER A 225 22.56 -4.73 7.48
N GLN A 226 21.97 -5.91 7.70
CA GLN A 226 21.83 -6.96 6.69
C GLN A 226 20.76 -6.64 5.63
N TYR A 227 19.90 -5.64 5.86
CA TYR A 227 18.97 -5.16 4.86
C TYR A 227 19.73 -4.43 3.74
N ASN A 228 19.67 -4.98 2.54
CA ASN A 228 20.35 -4.40 1.38
C ASN A 228 19.46 -3.36 0.69
N ALA A 229 19.64 -2.07 1.00
CA ALA A 229 18.89 -0.98 0.36
C ALA A 229 19.08 -0.91 -1.17
N LYS A 230 20.17 -1.47 -1.73
CA LYS A 230 20.37 -1.53 -3.19
C LYS A 230 19.43 -2.54 -3.86
N ALA A 231 18.91 -3.52 -3.10
CA ALA A 231 18.02 -4.54 -3.61
C ALA A 231 16.66 -3.98 -4.10
N GLU A 232 16.29 -2.78 -3.66
CA GLU A 232 15.13 -2.06 -4.16
C GLU A 232 15.26 -1.63 -5.62
N GLU A 233 16.50 -1.43 -6.08
CA GLU A 233 16.79 -1.02 -7.45
C GLU A 233 17.14 -2.19 -8.36
N THR A 234 17.46 -3.36 -7.81
CA THR A 234 17.80 -4.56 -8.57
C THR A 234 16.56 -5.25 -9.10
N LEU A 235 16.73 -5.94 -10.23
CA LEU A 235 15.73 -6.88 -10.75
C LEU A 235 15.89 -8.20 -10.00
N SER A 236 15.34 -8.27 -8.80
CA SER A 236 15.32 -9.45 -7.93
C SER A 236 14.01 -9.53 -7.15
N THR A 237 13.63 -10.74 -6.75
CA THR A 237 12.53 -10.94 -5.82
C THR A 237 13.02 -10.77 -4.37
N ASN A 238 12.14 -10.40 -3.45
CA ASN A 238 12.41 -10.35 -2.02
C ASN A 238 12.93 -11.70 -1.52
N PHE A 239 12.37 -12.80 -2.05
CA PHE A 239 12.85 -14.13 -1.72
C PHE A 239 14.31 -14.34 -2.17
N ASP A 240 14.67 -13.89 -3.38
CA ASP A 240 16.04 -14.04 -3.88
C ASP A 240 17.02 -13.13 -3.14
N ASP A 241 16.58 -11.92 -2.76
CA ASP A 241 17.38 -10.98 -1.97
C ASP A 241 17.72 -11.53 -0.60
N VAL A 242 16.76 -12.22 0.02
CA VAL A 242 17.00 -12.91 1.28
C VAL A 242 17.77 -14.19 1.01
N PHE A 243 17.20 -15.21 0.37
CA PHE A 243 17.76 -16.56 0.44
C PHE A 243 18.83 -16.90 -0.61
N VAL A 244 18.90 -16.18 -1.75
CA VAL A 244 19.74 -16.59 -2.90
C VAL A 244 21.03 -15.75 -3.01
N ASN A 245 20.91 -14.43 -2.94
CA ASN A 245 22.01 -13.52 -3.27
C ASN A 245 23.13 -13.44 -2.22
N SER A 246 22.92 -13.97 -1.02
CA SER A 246 23.91 -13.91 0.06
C SER A 246 25.10 -14.84 -0.11
N GLN A 247 25.01 -15.85 -0.98
CA GLN A 247 26.10 -16.82 -1.14
C GLN A 247 27.32 -16.23 -1.86
N HIS A 248 27.18 -15.08 -2.53
CA HIS A 248 28.28 -14.46 -3.29
C HIS A 248 29.10 -13.44 -2.49
N GLY A 249 28.63 -13.05 -1.30
CA GLY A 249 29.32 -12.10 -0.43
C GLY A 249 29.92 -12.80 0.80
N GLN A 250 31.17 -13.26 0.68
CA GLN A 250 32.10 -13.44 1.80
C GLN A 250 31.59 -14.20 3.04
N CYS A 251 31.77 -15.52 3.06
CA CYS A 251 32.15 -16.26 4.27
C CYS A 251 32.97 -17.47 3.83
N ALA A 252 34.19 -17.21 3.36
CA ALA A 252 35.22 -18.24 3.21
C ALA A 252 35.77 -18.56 4.60
N GLY A 253 35.11 -19.45 5.34
CA GLY A 253 35.65 -19.98 6.60
C GLY A 253 34.59 -20.26 7.66
N GLY A 254 34.00 -21.46 7.63
CA GLY A 254 33.15 -21.94 8.71
C GLY A 254 32.25 -23.08 8.27
N ASP A 255 32.59 -24.29 8.67
CA ASP A 255 31.95 -25.56 8.30
C ASP A 255 30.58 -25.80 9.00
N SER A 256 29.79 -24.76 9.22
CA SER A 256 28.49 -24.85 9.91
C SER A 256 27.36 -25.10 8.90
N THR A 257 27.27 -26.33 8.41
CA THR A 257 26.27 -26.77 7.42
C THR A 257 24.90 -27.12 7.99
N ASN A 258 24.67 -26.94 9.30
CA ASN A 258 23.43 -27.38 9.93
C ASN A 258 22.63 -26.18 10.50
N ASP A 259 21.35 -26.12 10.14
CA ASP A 259 20.22 -25.46 10.84
C ASP A 259 19.56 -24.21 10.25
N ALA A 260 20.05 -23.60 9.17
CA ALA A 260 19.37 -22.42 8.58
C ALA A 260 18.52 -22.72 7.32
N THR A 261 18.52 -23.95 6.79
CA THR A 261 17.91 -24.27 5.48
C THR A 261 16.56 -24.98 5.53
N SER A 262 15.94 -25.18 6.69
CA SER A 262 14.65 -25.91 6.76
C SER A 262 13.40 -25.04 6.49
N ALA A 263 13.55 -23.80 6.01
CA ALA A 263 12.43 -23.06 5.45
C ALA A 263 12.02 -23.70 4.12
N LYS A 264 11.29 -24.82 4.20
CA LYS A 264 10.82 -25.57 3.04
C LYS A 264 9.81 -24.70 2.30
N ARG A 265 10.21 -24.20 1.12
CA ARG A 265 9.29 -23.52 0.21
C ARG A 265 8.22 -24.51 -0.23
N ILE A 266 6.96 -24.20 0.10
CA ILE A 266 5.81 -24.95 -0.39
C ILE A 266 5.13 -24.09 -1.44
N PHE A 267 4.90 -24.67 -2.62
CA PHE A 267 4.07 -24.03 -3.64
C PHE A 267 2.60 -24.21 -3.21
N THR A 268 2.02 -23.17 -2.62
CA THR A 268 0.59 -23.09 -2.30
C THR A 268 -0.18 -22.74 -3.57
N PHE A 269 -1.47 -23.08 -3.67
CA PHE A 269 -2.26 -22.72 -4.85
C PHE A 269 -2.23 -21.21 -5.14
N SER A 270 -2.23 -20.36 -4.10
CA SER A 270 -2.08 -18.90 -4.26
C SER A 270 -0.70 -18.50 -4.79
N SER A 271 0.39 -19.16 -4.37
CA SER A 271 1.73 -18.88 -4.90
C SER A 271 1.95 -19.49 -6.30
N VAL A 272 1.23 -20.55 -6.64
CA VAL A 272 1.16 -21.10 -8.01
C VAL A 272 0.34 -20.17 -8.91
N ASP A 273 -0.82 -19.68 -8.48
CA ASP A 273 -1.61 -18.68 -9.20
C ASP A 273 -0.81 -17.40 -9.41
N TYR A 274 -0.03 -16.99 -8.41
CA TYR A 274 0.92 -15.88 -8.52
C TYR A 274 1.98 -16.10 -9.62
N ALA A 275 2.55 -17.31 -9.69
CA ALA A 275 3.49 -17.68 -10.75
C ALA A 275 2.80 -17.73 -12.11
N VAL A 276 1.62 -18.36 -12.20
CA VAL A 276 0.83 -18.52 -13.44
C VAL A 276 0.38 -17.16 -13.99
N ASP A 277 -0.10 -16.25 -13.14
CA ASP A 277 -0.49 -14.90 -13.55
C ASP A 277 0.69 -14.10 -14.10
N SER A 278 1.90 -14.37 -13.59
CA SER A 278 3.12 -13.73 -14.07
C SER A 278 3.66 -14.32 -15.38
N PHE A 279 3.41 -15.61 -15.65
CA PHE A 279 3.82 -16.24 -16.90
C PHE A 279 3.05 -15.69 -18.11
N ARG A 280 1.81 -15.23 -17.91
CA ARG A 280 0.91 -14.86 -19.02
C ARG A 280 1.10 -13.43 -19.57
N SER A 281 1.84 -12.55 -18.88
CA SER A 281 1.79 -11.10 -19.15
C SER A 281 2.93 -10.53 -20.01
N LYS A 282 3.99 -11.33 -20.28
CA LYS A 282 5.36 -10.98 -20.76
C LYS A 282 5.58 -10.10 -22.03
N GLY A 283 4.60 -9.37 -22.53
CA GLY A 283 4.86 -8.42 -23.63
C GLY A 283 3.63 -7.85 -24.31
N ILE A 284 2.43 -8.17 -23.82
CA ILE A 284 1.21 -7.90 -24.58
C ILE A 284 1.03 -6.38 -24.81
N ALA A 285 1.32 -5.52 -23.83
CA ALA A 285 1.15 -4.06 -23.99
C ALA A 285 2.11 -3.41 -25.01
N LYS A 286 3.40 -3.80 -25.01
CA LYS A 286 4.38 -3.26 -25.96
C LYS A 286 4.12 -3.74 -27.38
N TRP A 287 3.71 -4.99 -27.53
CA TRP A 287 3.34 -5.55 -28.82
C TRP A 287 1.97 -5.06 -29.31
N LEU A 288 1.03 -4.73 -28.42
CA LEU A 288 -0.22 -4.06 -28.76
C LEU A 288 0.05 -2.70 -29.42
N LEU A 289 1.01 -1.93 -28.92
CA LEU A 289 1.42 -0.65 -29.51
C LEU A 289 2.00 -0.83 -30.93
N ILE A 290 2.81 -1.86 -31.15
CA ILE A 290 3.33 -2.21 -32.47
C ILE A 290 2.19 -2.63 -33.40
N MET A 291 1.26 -3.44 -32.91
CA MET A 291 0.08 -3.89 -33.63
C MET A 291 -0.85 -2.75 -34.01
N VAL A 292 -1.17 -1.84 -33.09
CA VAL A 292 -1.99 -0.65 -33.35
C VAL A 292 -1.34 0.22 -34.41
N LYS A 293 -0.01 0.39 -34.36
CA LYS A 293 0.73 1.13 -35.40
C LYS A 293 0.64 0.43 -36.76
N LEU A 294 0.86 -0.88 -36.82
CA LEU A 294 0.73 -1.67 -38.05
C LEU A 294 -0.69 -1.64 -38.63
N VAL A 295 -1.72 -1.68 -37.77
CA VAL A 295 -3.14 -1.55 -38.18
C VAL A 295 -3.42 -0.15 -38.69
N HIS A 296 -2.95 0.89 -37.99
CA HIS A 296 -3.12 2.27 -38.42
C HIS A 296 -2.47 2.50 -39.80
N ASP A 297 -1.24 2.05 -39.97
CA ASP A 297 -0.50 2.23 -41.23
C ASP A 297 -1.15 1.42 -42.38
N GLY A 298 -1.66 0.22 -42.09
CA GLY A 298 -2.40 -0.62 -43.04
C GLY A 298 -3.79 -0.07 -43.41
N THR A 299 -4.51 0.51 -42.45
CA THR A 299 -5.84 1.11 -42.69
C THR A 299 -5.75 2.45 -43.43
N SER A 300 -4.72 3.25 -43.17
CA SER A 300 -4.41 4.47 -43.94
C SER A 300 -4.21 4.14 -45.44
N ALA A 301 -3.56 3.01 -45.75
CA ALA A 301 -3.39 2.55 -47.13
C ALA A 301 -4.69 2.04 -47.79
N MET A 302 -5.69 1.58 -47.01
CA MET A 302 -6.99 1.11 -47.54
C MET A 302 -7.90 2.24 -48.02
N VAL A 303 -7.82 3.43 -47.43
CA VAL A 303 -8.79 4.53 -47.71
C VAL A 303 -8.66 5.06 -49.15
N ASP A 304 -7.53 4.87 -49.81
CA ASP A 304 -7.30 5.36 -51.18
C ASP A 304 -7.71 4.38 -52.31
N THR A 305 -8.16 3.16 -52.01
CA THR A 305 -8.47 2.16 -53.04
C THR A 305 -9.97 1.86 -53.18
N THR A 306 -10.73 2.85 -53.64
CA THR A 306 -12.11 2.61 -54.05
C THR A 306 -12.19 1.83 -55.37
N ARG A 307 -12.82 0.64 -55.30
CA ARG A 307 -13.72 0.03 -56.30
C ARG A 307 -13.30 -1.23 -57.07
N GLN A 308 -12.13 -1.86 -56.85
CA GLN A 308 -11.80 -3.09 -57.61
C GLN A 308 -11.13 -4.27 -56.87
N ASN A 309 -10.94 -4.26 -55.54
CA ASN A 309 -10.07 -5.26 -54.91
C ASN A 309 -10.60 -5.87 -53.60
N ASP A 310 -11.55 -6.80 -53.70
CA ASP A 310 -11.77 -7.79 -52.63
C ASP A 310 -10.49 -8.62 -52.36
N LYS A 311 -9.62 -8.75 -53.38
CA LYS A 311 -8.30 -9.36 -53.27
C LYS A 311 -7.34 -8.60 -52.35
N VAL A 312 -7.33 -7.26 -52.38
CA VAL A 312 -6.42 -6.46 -51.54
C VAL A 312 -6.84 -6.51 -50.08
N ALA A 313 -8.15 -6.47 -49.80
CA ALA A 313 -8.65 -6.64 -48.43
C ALA A 313 -8.27 -8.02 -47.85
N ALA A 314 -8.42 -9.09 -48.66
CA ALA A 314 -7.99 -10.43 -48.26
C ALA A 314 -6.47 -10.52 -48.05
N GLU A 315 -5.66 -9.94 -48.93
CA GLU A 315 -4.19 -9.90 -48.77
C GLU A 315 -3.78 -9.14 -47.51
N VAL A 316 -4.35 -7.97 -47.25
CA VAL A 316 -4.07 -7.18 -46.04
C VAL A 316 -4.45 -7.97 -44.78
N MET A 317 -5.60 -8.64 -44.77
CA MET A 317 -6.00 -9.48 -43.64
C MET A 317 -5.05 -10.66 -43.42
N ILE A 318 -4.59 -11.31 -44.50
CA ILE A 318 -3.59 -12.38 -44.43
C ILE A 318 -2.28 -11.86 -43.84
N TRP A 319 -1.78 -10.70 -44.31
CA TRP A 319 -0.56 -10.09 -43.77
C TRP A 319 -0.71 -9.66 -42.32
N PHE A 320 -1.88 -9.15 -41.93
CA PHE A 320 -2.18 -8.83 -40.54
C PHE A 320 -2.19 -10.08 -39.66
N MET A 321 -2.88 -11.16 -40.08
CA MET A 321 -2.88 -12.44 -39.36
C MET A 321 -1.47 -13.05 -39.28
N PHE A 322 -0.69 -12.94 -40.35
CA PHE A 322 0.70 -13.36 -40.36
C PHE A 322 1.54 -12.56 -39.36
N ALA A 323 1.39 -11.23 -39.33
CA ALA A 323 2.06 -10.38 -38.35
C ALA A 323 1.65 -10.73 -36.91
N CYS A 324 0.36 -10.93 -36.64
CA CYS A 324 -0.14 -11.41 -35.36
C CYS A 324 0.50 -12.75 -34.97
N GLY A 325 0.53 -13.70 -35.91
CA GLY A 325 1.13 -15.01 -35.73
C GLY A 325 2.61 -14.92 -35.40
N VAL A 326 3.37 -14.11 -36.14
CA VAL A 326 4.79 -13.84 -35.87
C VAL A 326 4.98 -13.25 -34.48
N VAL A 327 4.15 -12.28 -34.07
CA VAL A 327 4.22 -11.67 -32.73
C VAL A 327 3.95 -12.72 -31.64
N LEU A 328 2.92 -13.54 -31.79
CA LEU A 328 2.60 -14.61 -30.84
C LEU A 328 3.72 -15.66 -30.79
N SER A 329 4.32 -16.01 -31.93
CA SER A 329 5.47 -16.91 -32.00
C SER A 329 6.70 -16.28 -31.34
N LEU A 330 6.97 -14.98 -31.52
CA LEU A 330 8.06 -14.27 -30.87
C LEU A 330 7.86 -14.19 -29.35
N LEU A 331 6.64 -13.99 -28.87
CA LEU A 331 6.29 -14.03 -27.45
C LEU A 331 6.50 -15.42 -26.84
N THR A 332 6.07 -16.45 -27.57
CA THR A 332 6.30 -17.85 -27.17
C THR A 332 7.80 -18.15 -27.16
N PHE A 333 8.53 -17.69 -28.17
CA PHE A 333 9.99 -17.84 -28.27
C PHE A 333 10.72 -17.10 -27.14
N GLN A 334 10.31 -15.88 -26.80
CA GLN A 334 10.84 -15.15 -25.65
C GLN A 334 10.62 -15.93 -24.35
N THR A 335 9.46 -16.56 -24.18
CA THR A 335 9.16 -17.40 -23.01
C THR A 335 10.02 -18.66 -22.97
N ILE A 336 10.27 -19.27 -24.13
CA ILE A 336 11.18 -20.40 -24.26
C ILE A 336 12.62 -19.97 -23.96
N LEU A 337 13.09 -18.84 -24.51
CA LEU A 337 14.42 -18.29 -24.23
C LEU A 337 14.61 -17.97 -22.75
N ASP A 338 13.60 -17.41 -22.10
CA ASP A 338 13.64 -17.13 -20.67
C ASP A 338 13.77 -18.43 -19.85
N THR A 339 13.13 -19.51 -20.28
CA THR A 339 13.27 -20.83 -19.64
C THR A 339 14.60 -21.52 -19.97
N ALA A 340 15.10 -21.35 -21.21
CA ALA A 340 16.25 -22.07 -21.73
C ALA A 340 17.59 -21.44 -21.34
N ILE A 341 17.65 -20.11 -21.16
CA ILE A 341 18.89 -19.40 -20.83
C ILE A 341 19.12 -19.48 -19.31
N PRO A 342 20.27 -20.04 -18.86
CA PRO A 342 20.62 -20.08 -17.44
C PRO A 342 20.66 -18.69 -16.79
N GLN A 343 20.22 -18.59 -15.53
CA GLN A 343 20.12 -17.32 -14.82
C GLN A 343 21.47 -16.60 -14.72
N ASP A 344 22.55 -17.33 -14.43
CA ASP A 344 23.91 -16.80 -14.36
C ASP A 344 24.34 -16.08 -15.64
N TYR A 345 23.88 -16.56 -16.80
CA TYR A 345 24.18 -15.93 -18.09
C TYR A 345 23.39 -14.64 -18.27
N LYS A 346 22.12 -14.61 -17.85
CA LYS A 346 21.30 -13.38 -17.88
C LYS A 346 21.93 -12.30 -17.00
N ASP A 347 22.42 -12.66 -15.82
CA ASP A 347 23.02 -11.72 -14.88
C ASP A 347 24.31 -11.08 -15.40
N ARG A 348 25.08 -11.78 -16.24
CA ARG A 348 26.27 -11.22 -16.92
C ARG A 348 25.93 -10.24 -18.03
N HIS A 349 24.73 -10.32 -18.62
CA HIS A 349 24.33 -9.52 -19.78
C HIS A 349 23.13 -8.62 -19.47
N PRO A 350 23.34 -7.33 -19.12
CA PRO A 350 22.28 -6.45 -18.63
C PRO A 350 21.16 -6.21 -19.66
N LEU A 351 21.47 -6.27 -20.96
CA LEU A 351 20.46 -6.17 -22.03
C LEU A 351 19.55 -7.40 -22.04
N LEU A 352 20.10 -8.61 -21.94
CA LEU A 352 19.33 -9.85 -21.87
C LEU A 352 18.54 -9.91 -20.57
N LYS A 353 19.14 -9.54 -19.43
CA LYS A 353 18.42 -9.40 -18.15
C LYS A 353 17.26 -8.44 -18.28
N ASN A 354 17.46 -7.28 -18.87
CA ASN A 354 16.37 -6.31 -19.02
C ASN A 354 15.28 -6.83 -19.97
N VAL A 355 15.59 -7.53 -21.06
CA VAL A 355 14.57 -8.03 -22.02
C VAL A 355 13.85 -9.27 -21.50
N LEU A 356 14.58 -10.20 -20.89
CA LEU A 356 14.08 -11.50 -20.43
C LEU A 356 13.61 -11.51 -18.97
N ALA A 357 13.93 -10.49 -18.16
CA ALA A 357 13.49 -10.43 -16.78
C ALA A 357 11.98 -10.69 -16.69
N SER A 358 11.62 -11.69 -15.89
CA SER A 358 10.23 -12.03 -15.64
C SER A 358 9.46 -10.80 -15.19
N GLU A 359 8.23 -10.65 -15.68
CA GLU A 359 7.38 -9.55 -15.28
C GLU A 359 7.08 -9.56 -13.79
N THR A 360 7.11 -10.73 -13.13
CA THR A 360 7.07 -10.81 -11.66
C THR A 360 8.19 -9.98 -11.03
N VAL A 361 9.41 -10.14 -11.53
CA VAL A 361 10.61 -9.50 -10.98
C VAL A 361 10.58 -8.00 -11.27
N ARG A 362 10.12 -7.59 -12.46
CA ARG A 362 9.94 -6.17 -12.78
C ARG A 362 8.82 -5.54 -11.94
N MET A 363 7.73 -6.26 -11.74
CA MET A 363 6.61 -5.83 -10.92
C MET A 363 7.08 -5.67 -9.47
N GLU A 364 7.76 -6.66 -8.91
CA GLU A 364 8.28 -6.62 -7.55
C GLU A 364 9.29 -5.48 -7.37
N ARG A 365 10.17 -5.25 -8.35
CA ARG A 365 11.01 -4.04 -8.38
C ARG A 365 10.19 -2.74 -8.37
N SER A 366 9.10 -2.68 -9.12
CA SER A 366 8.23 -1.49 -9.15
C SER A 366 7.51 -1.30 -7.81
N ILE A 367 7.07 -2.39 -7.19
CA ILE A 367 6.46 -2.40 -5.85
C ILE A 367 7.46 -1.91 -4.80
N LYS A 368 8.71 -2.42 -4.82
CA LYS A 368 9.80 -1.94 -3.95
C LYS A 368 10.05 -0.44 -4.11
N ARG A 369 10.08 0.04 -5.36
CA ARG A 369 10.25 1.47 -5.67
C ARG A 369 9.08 2.32 -5.16
N ALA A 370 7.85 1.87 -5.35
CA ALA A 370 6.67 2.53 -4.82
C ALA A 370 6.68 2.55 -3.29
N ALA A 371 7.12 1.46 -2.66
CA ALA A 371 7.24 1.36 -1.21
C ALA A 371 8.26 2.39 -0.69
N ALA A 372 9.43 2.46 -1.30
CA ALA A 372 10.46 3.44 -0.99
C ALA A 372 9.98 4.88 -1.23
N TYR A 373 9.36 5.17 -2.38
CA TYR A 373 8.81 6.49 -2.69
C TYR A 373 7.79 6.92 -1.63
N LYS A 374 6.80 6.06 -1.34
CA LYS A 374 5.74 6.36 -0.38
C LYS A 374 6.27 6.52 1.03
N MET A 375 7.22 5.69 1.47
CA MET A 375 7.80 5.80 2.81
C MET A 375 8.54 7.14 2.99
N ASN A 376 9.35 7.53 2.01
CA ASN A 376 10.01 8.83 2.05
C ASN A 376 9.02 9.99 1.98
N HIS A 377 7.97 9.86 1.18
CA HIS A 377 6.93 10.87 1.08
C HIS A 377 6.16 11.04 2.39
N LEU A 378 5.83 9.94 3.06
CA LEU A 378 5.22 9.91 4.38
C LEU A 378 6.11 10.58 5.42
N VAL A 379 7.40 10.23 5.46
CA VAL A 379 8.38 10.87 6.35
C VAL A 379 8.50 12.37 6.09
N ARG A 380 8.58 12.80 4.82
CA ARG A 380 8.64 14.22 4.45
C ARG A 380 7.36 14.96 4.85
N ARG A 381 6.19 14.34 4.72
CA ARG A 381 4.92 14.91 5.19
C ARG A 381 4.92 15.06 6.71
N ALA A 382 5.41 14.06 7.44
CA ALA A 382 5.56 14.16 8.89
C ALA A 382 6.50 15.30 9.31
N VAL A 383 7.66 15.43 8.66
CA VAL A 383 8.58 16.55 8.90
C VAL A 383 7.92 17.91 8.58
N LYS A 384 7.14 18.01 7.49
CA LYS A 384 6.40 19.23 7.16
C LYS A 384 5.37 19.61 8.22
N VAL A 385 4.70 18.64 8.84
CA VAL A 385 3.77 18.89 9.96
C VAL A 385 4.52 19.53 11.13
N HIS A 386 5.70 19.02 11.49
CA HIS A 386 6.55 19.60 12.53
C HIS A 386 7.06 20.99 12.18
N GLN A 387 7.52 21.21 10.94
CA GLN A 387 7.98 22.52 10.49
C GLN A 387 6.85 23.57 10.48
N ALA A 388 5.64 23.17 10.08
CA ALA A 388 4.46 24.04 10.15
C ALA A 388 4.11 24.39 11.61
N ALA A 389 4.19 23.41 12.51
CA ALA A 389 3.98 23.59 13.94
C ALA A 389 4.99 24.57 14.57
N GLU A 390 6.26 24.50 14.19
CA GLU A 390 7.31 25.43 14.64
C GLU A 390 7.06 26.86 14.15
N PHE A 391 6.63 27.02 12.88
CA PHE A 391 6.38 28.33 12.29
C PHE A 391 5.17 29.04 12.92
N GLU A 392 4.08 28.32 13.20
CA GLU A 392 2.85 28.92 13.71
C GLU A 392 2.92 29.40 15.17
N HIS A 393 3.69 28.72 16.02
CA HIS A 393 3.63 28.93 17.48
C HIS A 393 4.86 29.65 18.06
N GLY A 394 5.84 30.00 17.23
CA GLY A 394 7.07 30.67 17.65
C GLY A 394 7.85 29.89 18.73
N SER A 395 8.73 30.59 19.46
CA SER A 395 9.53 30.00 20.55
C SER A 395 8.76 29.87 21.87
N GLY A 396 7.45 29.60 21.81
CA GLY A 396 6.60 29.40 22.98
C GLY A 396 7.07 28.23 23.86
N LYS A 397 6.58 28.17 25.11
CA LYS A 397 6.91 27.12 26.09
C LYS A 397 6.29 25.74 25.75
N ASP A 398 5.51 25.65 24.68
CA ASP A 398 4.86 24.40 24.28
C ASP A 398 5.87 23.44 23.64
N THR A 399 5.75 22.16 24.01
CA THR A 399 6.55 21.07 23.43
C THR A 399 6.35 20.99 21.92
N SER A 400 7.36 20.55 21.16
CA SER A 400 7.19 20.32 19.71
C SER A 400 6.09 19.28 19.47
N PHE A 401 6.03 18.26 20.33
CA PHE A 401 4.98 17.24 20.34
C PHE A 401 3.55 17.81 20.30
N GLY A 402 3.19 18.69 21.24
CA GLY A 402 1.82 19.23 21.32
C GLY A 402 1.45 20.07 20.10
N ARG A 403 2.41 20.83 19.58
CA ARG A 403 2.23 21.66 18.39
C ARG A 403 2.08 20.83 17.12
N ALA A 404 2.84 19.73 17.00
CA ALA A 404 2.74 18.82 15.87
C ALA A 404 1.36 18.15 15.80
N LEU A 405 0.76 17.79 16.93
CA LEU A 405 -0.61 17.25 16.98
C LEU A 405 -1.67 18.28 16.54
N LEU A 406 -1.49 19.55 16.91
CA LEU A 406 -2.37 20.64 16.46
C LEU A 406 -2.22 20.89 14.95
N ALA A 407 -0.98 20.94 14.44
CA ALA A 407 -0.72 21.10 13.01
C ALA A 407 -1.23 19.90 12.19
N TYR A 408 -1.11 18.69 12.73
CA TYR A 408 -1.72 17.49 12.17
C TYR A 408 -3.25 17.63 12.07
N GLY A 409 -3.92 18.06 13.14
CA GLY A 409 -5.38 18.27 13.14
C GLY A 409 -5.86 19.40 12.22
N LYS A 410 -4.97 20.34 11.86
CA LYS A 410 -5.25 21.38 10.84
C LYS A 410 -5.12 20.82 9.42
N THR A 411 -4.03 20.11 9.16
CA THR A 411 -3.70 19.54 7.83
C THR A 411 -4.48 18.28 7.51
N SER A 412 -5.14 17.64 8.49
CA SER A 412 -5.93 16.42 8.28
C SER A 412 -7.14 16.60 7.36
N ASN A 413 -7.60 17.84 7.20
CA ASN A 413 -8.72 18.20 6.33
C ASN A 413 -8.28 18.60 4.91
N ASP A 414 -6.98 18.60 4.62
CA ASP A 414 -6.50 18.91 3.29
C ASP A 414 -6.96 17.83 2.31
N GLN A 415 -7.51 18.29 1.19
CA GLN A 415 -8.07 17.43 0.16
C GLN A 415 -7.55 17.84 -1.21
N GLU A 416 -7.33 16.87 -2.08
CA GLU A 416 -6.99 17.11 -3.48
C GLU A 416 -7.97 16.43 -4.42
N GLU A 417 -8.30 17.10 -5.52
CA GLU A 417 -9.11 16.53 -6.58
C GLU A 417 -8.24 15.64 -7.47
N VAL A 418 -8.49 14.33 -7.43
CA VAL A 418 -7.77 13.30 -8.20
C VAL A 418 -8.72 12.47 -9.07
N GLY A 419 -8.14 11.76 -10.03
CA GLY A 419 -8.89 10.92 -10.93
C GLY A 419 -9.35 11.64 -12.20
N GLY A 420 -10.34 11.07 -12.86
CA GLY A 420 -10.65 11.38 -14.25
C GLY A 420 -9.93 10.44 -15.23
N PHE A 421 -10.56 10.22 -16.38
CA PHE A 421 -10.08 9.30 -17.40
C PHE A 421 -8.67 9.68 -17.89
N LEU A 422 -8.49 10.92 -18.33
CA LEU A 422 -7.21 11.41 -18.85
C LEU A 422 -6.11 11.41 -17.78
N TYR A 423 -6.45 11.76 -16.54
CA TYR A 423 -5.50 11.72 -15.42
C TYR A 423 -4.96 10.31 -15.19
N MET A 424 -5.85 9.31 -15.11
CA MET A 424 -5.43 7.95 -14.83
C MET A 424 -4.59 7.38 -15.97
N TYR A 425 -5.03 7.54 -17.22
CA TYR A 425 -4.26 7.06 -18.37
C TYR A 425 -2.92 7.77 -18.50
N LYS A 426 -2.84 9.07 -18.19
CA LYS A 426 -1.57 9.80 -18.12
C LYS A 426 -0.63 9.21 -17.05
N ARG A 427 -1.14 8.83 -15.87
CA ARG A 427 -0.33 8.18 -14.82
C ARG A 427 0.09 6.76 -15.18
N VAL A 428 -0.80 5.97 -15.81
CA VAL A 428 -0.48 4.64 -16.34
C VAL A 428 0.63 4.75 -17.39
N TRP A 429 0.48 5.68 -18.33
CA TRP A 429 1.44 5.89 -19.41
C TRP A 429 2.79 6.38 -18.92
N ASN A 430 2.80 7.28 -17.93
CA ASN A 430 4.03 7.80 -17.34
C ASN A 430 4.68 6.83 -16.34
N GLY A 431 4.10 5.65 -16.08
CA GLY A 431 4.58 4.71 -15.08
C GLY A 431 4.35 5.12 -13.63
N LYS A 432 3.96 6.38 -13.35
CA LYS A 432 3.71 6.91 -12.00
C LYS A 432 2.69 6.11 -11.20
N LEU A 433 1.69 5.52 -11.86
CA LEU A 433 0.71 4.66 -11.18
C LEU A 433 1.39 3.43 -10.54
N PHE A 434 2.45 2.91 -11.16
CA PHE A 434 3.18 1.74 -10.70
C PHE A 434 4.35 2.12 -9.79
N ASP A 435 5.13 3.14 -10.16
CA ASP A 435 6.36 3.53 -9.45
C ASP A 435 6.11 4.44 -8.23
N GLU A 436 5.06 5.27 -8.24
CA GLU A 436 4.74 6.16 -7.11
C GLU A 436 3.58 5.60 -6.29
N ASP A 437 2.45 5.29 -6.96
CA ASP A 437 1.27 4.80 -6.26
C ASP A 437 1.39 3.30 -5.94
N GLY A 438 2.18 2.51 -6.68
CA GLY A 438 2.24 1.06 -6.47
C GLY A 438 0.89 0.37 -6.68
N ILE A 439 0.02 0.91 -7.54
CA ILE A 439 -1.25 0.27 -7.90
C ILE A 439 -0.97 -0.69 -9.03
N TRP A 440 -1.07 -1.99 -8.75
CA TRP A 440 -0.90 -3.00 -9.77
C TRP A 440 -2.25 -3.38 -10.38
N LEU A 441 -2.32 -3.29 -11.71
CA LEU A 441 -3.46 -3.74 -12.48
C LEU A 441 -3.33 -5.25 -12.68
N SER A 442 -4.36 -6.02 -12.31
CA SER A 442 -4.34 -7.48 -12.49
C SER A 442 -3.98 -7.84 -13.94
N ASN A 443 -3.04 -8.77 -14.12
CA ASN A 443 -2.63 -9.23 -15.45
C ASN A 443 -3.82 -9.83 -16.20
N ARG A 444 -4.73 -10.52 -15.48
CA ARG A 444 -5.98 -11.06 -16.02
C ARG A 444 -6.89 -9.95 -16.53
N MET A 445 -6.94 -8.82 -15.83
CA MET A 445 -7.71 -7.66 -16.26
C MET A 445 -7.13 -7.05 -17.53
N ILE A 446 -5.82 -6.80 -17.58
CA ILE A 446 -5.17 -6.26 -18.79
C ILE A 446 -5.34 -7.24 -19.97
N GLN A 447 -5.13 -8.54 -19.74
CA GLN A 447 -5.30 -9.58 -20.75
C GLN A 447 -6.75 -9.68 -21.23
N GLY A 448 -7.72 -9.66 -20.32
CA GLY A 448 -9.14 -9.69 -20.66
C GLY A 448 -9.52 -8.50 -21.54
N MET A 449 -9.05 -7.30 -21.17
CA MET A 449 -9.26 -6.08 -21.95
C MET A 449 -8.62 -6.17 -23.34
N ILE A 450 -7.37 -6.64 -23.42
CA ILE A 450 -6.67 -6.76 -24.70
C ILE A 450 -7.28 -7.86 -25.57
N ALA A 451 -7.60 -9.02 -25.00
CA ALA A 451 -8.24 -10.12 -25.71
C ALA A 451 -9.59 -9.68 -26.26
N GLN A 452 -10.39 -8.95 -25.47
CA GLN A 452 -11.64 -8.37 -25.92
C GLN A 452 -11.40 -7.42 -27.09
N PHE A 453 -10.43 -6.51 -27.01
CA PHE A 453 -10.09 -5.60 -28.11
C PHE A 453 -9.63 -6.34 -29.38
N VAL A 454 -8.83 -7.40 -29.24
CA VAL A 454 -8.37 -8.22 -30.38
C VAL A 454 -9.53 -9.00 -31.00
N ILE A 455 -10.40 -9.61 -30.19
CA ILE A 455 -11.60 -10.32 -30.67
C ILE A 455 -12.52 -9.35 -31.40
N CYS A 456 -12.73 -8.17 -30.83
CA CYS A 456 -13.47 -7.06 -31.41
C CYS A 456 -12.95 -6.66 -32.80
N LEU A 457 -11.65 -6.39 -32.91
CA LEU A 457 -10.99 -6.08 -34.18
C LEU A 457 -11.09 -7.25 -35.20
N TRP A 458 -11.04 -8.50 -34.71
CA TRP A 458 -11.13 -9.69 -35.56
C TRP A 458 -12.55 -9.99 -36.04
N LEU A 459 -13.56 -9.63 -35.25
CA LEU A 459 -14.95 -9.92 -35.57
C LEU A 459 -15.44 -9.07 -36.76
N VAL A 460 -14.86 -7.89 -37.01
CA VAL A 460 -15.16 -7.05 -38.20
C VAL A 460 -14.97 -7.82 -39.51
N PRO A 461 -13.75 -8.27 -39.86
CA PRO A 461 -13.53 -8.95 -41.14
C PRO A 461 -14.25 -10.31 -41.17
N PHE A 462 -14.38 -10.99 -40.04
CA PHE A 462 -15.13 -12.25 -39.96
C PHE A 462 -16.61 -12.06 -40.30
N LEU A 463 -17.25 -11.03 -39.76
CA LEU A 463 -18.64 -10.69 -40.10
C LEU A 463 -18.79 -10.23 -41.55
N GLN A 464 -17.80 -9.52 -42.11
CA GLN A 464 -17.79 -9.17 -43.53
C GLN A 464 -17.71 -10.41 -44.44
N LEU A 465 -16.88 -11.40 -44.08
CA LEU A 465 -16.81 -12.69 -44.78
C LEU A 465 -18.14 -13.44 -44.73
N ILE A 466 -18.71 -13.60 -43.52
CA ILE A 466 -20.02 -14.26 -43.34
C ILE A 466 -21.09 -13.52 -44.14
N TYR A 467 -21.10 -12.19 -44.08
CA TYR A 467 -22.03 -11.37 -44.84
C TYR A 467 -21.91 -11.64 -46.34
N GLY A 468 -20.69 -11.70 -46.90
CA GLY A 468 -20.45 -12.07 -48.30
C GLY A 468 -21.10 -13.40 -48.66
N TYR A 469 -20.82 -14.45 -47.88
CA TYR A 469 -21.41 -15.78 -48.07
C TYR A 469 -22.95 -15.77 -47.99
N ILE A 470 -23.52 -15.06 -47.01
CA ILE A 470 -24.96 -14.94 -46.83
C ILE A 470 -25.57 -14.19 -48.02
N THR A 471 -24.98 -13.08 -48.46
CA THR A 471 -25.50 -12.32 -49.59
C THR A 471 -25.45 -13.08 -50.90
N ASP A 472 -24.41 -13.87 -51.13
CA ASP A 472 -24.32 -14.73 -52.31
C ASP A 472 -25.37 -15.84 -52.26
N PHE A 473 -25.59 -16.43 -51.08
CA PHE A 473 -26.61 -17.44 -50.87
C PHE A 473 -28.04 -16.89 -51.08
N TYR A 474 -28.39 -15.76 -50.48
CA TYR A 474 -29.72 -15.15 -50.60
C TYR A 474 -29.95 -14.47 -51.96
N GLY A 475 -28.89 -13.94 -52.59
CA GLY A 475 -28.94 -13.37 -53.94
C GLY A 475 -29.40 -14.39 -54.98
N ASN A 476 -29.10 -15.67 -54.76
CA ASN A 476 -29.57 -16.77 -55.62
C ASN A 476 -31.03 -17.18 -55.38
N ILE A 477 -31.65 -16.79 -54.25
CA ILE A 477 -32.99 -17.27 -53.85
C ILE A 477 -34.07 -16.18 -53.95
N TYR A 478 -33.74 -14.90 -53.69
CA TYR A 478 -34.72 -13.82 -53.55
C TYR A 478 -34.37 -12.56 -54.36
N ALA A 479 -34.29 -12.68 -55.68
CA ALA A 479 -33.89 -11.56 -56.56
C ALA A 479 -34.86 -10.35 -56.57
N ASP A 480 -36.15 -10.55 -56.28
CA ASP A 480 -37.18 -9.56 -56.66
C ASP A 480 -37.79 -8.71 -55.53
N ILE A 481 -37.41 -8.87 -54.25
CA ILE A 481 -38.09 -8.19 -53.12
C ILE A 481 -37.13 -7.31 -52.31
N ALA A 482 -36.88 -6.09 -52.83
CA ALA A 482 -35.97 -5.05 -52.31
C ALA A 482 -34.49 -5.48 -52.29
N PRO A 483 -33.49 -4.57 -52.34
CA PRO A 483 -32.09 -4.97 -52.32
C PRO A 483 -31.78 -5.67 -50.98
N PRO A 484 -31.64 -7.02 -50.94
CA PRO A 484 -31.64 -7.79 -49.69
C PRO A 484 -30.44 -7.43 -48.80
N ARG A 485 -29.40 -6.90 -49.44
CA ARG A 485 -28.13 -6.44 -48.85
C ARG A 485 -28.33 -5.52 -47.65
N TRP A 486 -29.19 -4.50 -47.75
CA TRP A 486 -29.31 -3.49 -46.68
C TRP A 486 -30.03 -3.99 -45.42
N ARG A 487 -30.94 -4.97 -45.55
CA ARG A 487 -31.74 -5.47 -44.41
C ARG A 487 -30.90 -6.27 -43.41
N ILE A 488 -29.84 -6.94 -43.89
CA ILE A 488 -28.93 -7.73 -43.07
C ILE A 488 -27.70 -6.89 -42.69
N LEU A 489 -27.19 -6.08 -43.63
CA LEU A 489 -25.99 -5.29 -43.41
C LEU A 489 -26.17 -4.21 -42.35
N VAL A 490 -27.28 -3.48 -42.37
CA VAL A 490 -27.51 -2.36 -41.44
C VAL A 490 -27.59 -2.85 -39.99
N PRO A 491 -28.37 -3.90 -39.63
CA PRO A 491 -28.39 -4.42 -38.26
C PRO A 491 -27.05 -5.02 -37.81
N ILE A 492 -26.31 -5.70 -38.70
CA ILE A 492 -24.98 -6.25 -38.37
C ILE A 492 -23.99 -5.12 -38.08
N ILE A 493 -23.89 -4.12 -38.95
CA ILE A 493 -23.00 -2.97 -38.74
C ILE A 493 -23.41 -2.20 -37.48
N ALA A 494 -24.71 -1.93 -37.29
CA ALA A 494 -25.18 -1.21 -36.12
C ALA A 494 -24.90 -1.98 -34.82
N GLY A 495 -25.24 -3.27 -34.78
CA GLY A 495 -25.00 -4.14 -33.62
C GLY A 495 -23.51 -4.27 -33.30
N PHE A 496 -22.67 -4.40 -34.33
CA PHE A 496 -21.23 -4.43 -34.19
C PHE A 496 -20.68 -3.09 -33.67
N THR A 497 -21.05 -1.96 -34.29
CA THR A 497 -20.57 -0.63 -33.88
C THR A 497 -20.97 -0.30 -32.44
N LEU A 498 -22.18 -0.68 -32.02
CA LEU A 498 -22.64 -0.54 -30.65
C LEU A 498 -21.88 -1.48 -29.69
N GLY A 499 -21.61 -2.72 -30.11
CA GLY A 499 -20.79 -3.66 -29.37
C GLY A 499 -19.37 -3.14 -29.14
N GLU A 500 -18.73 -2.61 -30.18
CA GLU A 500 -17.40 -1.99 -30.12
C GLU A 500 -17.38 -0.75 -29.24
N PHE A 501 -18.33 0.16 -29.45
CA PHE A 501 -18.43 1.35 -28.62
C PHE A 501 -18.59 0.98 -27.14
N ASN A 502 -19.38 -0.05 -26.84
CA ASN A 502 -19.55 -0.54 -25.48
C ASN A 502 -18.27 -1.21 -24.96
N ALA A 503 -17.58 -2.02 -25.77
CA ALA A 503 -16.31 -2.65 -25.39
C ALA A 503 -15.23 -1.61 -25.10
N VAL A 504 -15.07 -0.61 -25.98
CA VAL A 504 -14.14 0.51 -25.78
C VAL A 504 -14.56 1.34 -24.57
N LYS A 505 -15.85 1.63 -24.38
CA LYS A 505 -16.34 2.36 -23.20
C LYS A 505 -16.07 1.61 -21.90
N LEU A 506 -16.32 0.30 -21.86
CA LEU A 506 -15.99 -0.55 -20.72
C LEU A 506 -14.48 -0.53 -20.48
N MET A 507 -13.68 -0.77 -21.52
CA MET A 507 -12.22 -0.79 -21.45
C MET A 507 -11.67 0.53 -20.89
N THR A 508 -12.15 1.65 -21.41
CA THR A 508 -11.74 2.99 -21.03
C THR A 508 -12.23 3.39 -19.63
N SER A 509 -13.36 2.86 -19.16
CA SER A 509 -13.90 3.18 -17.84
C SER A 509 -13.35 2.26 -16.74
N TYR A 510 -12.93 1.04 -17.08
CA TYR A 510 -12.59 0.00 -16.13
C TYR A 510 -11.31 0.31 -15.35
N ILE A 511 -10.18 0.51 -16.04
CA ILE A 511 -8.89 0.83 -15.38
C ILE A 511 -9.02 2.05 -14.46
N PRO A 512 -9.61 3.19 -14.90
CA PRO A 512 -9.85 4.31 -14.01
C PRO A 512 -10.76 4.01 -12.83
N SER A 513 -11.78 3.16 -13.00
CA SER A 513 -12.66 2.76 -11.90
C SER A 513 -11.92 1.92 -10.87
N SER A 514 -11.17 0.91 -11.30
CA SER A 514 -10.40 0.03 -10.42
C SER A 514 -9.34 0.82 -9.65
N ALA A 515 -8.53 1.60 -10.37
CA ALA A 515 -7.50 2.42 -9.74
C ALA A 515 -8.09 3.48 -8.81
N LYS A 516 -9.24 4.08 -9.15
CA LYS A 516 -9.98 4.97 -8.26
C LYS A 516 -10.37 4.25 -6.97
N THR A 517 -10.98 3.07 -7.05
CA THR A 517 -11.45 2.36 -5.86
C THR A 517 -10.28 1.90 -4.98
N VAL A 518 -9.14 1.47 -5.56
CA VAL A 518 -7.91 1.23 -4.77
C VAL A 518 -7.46 2.50 -4.04
N LEU A 519 -7.44 3.64 -4.74
CA LEU A 519 -7.06 4.91 -4.12
C LEU A 519 -8.04 5.34 -3.02
N GLU A 520 -9.34 5.11 -3.21
CA GLU A 520 -10.35 5.42 -2.20
C GLU A 520 -10.15 4.57 -0.93
N PHE A 521 -9.82 3.28 -1.06
CA PHE A 521 -9.48 2.45 0.10
C PHE A 521 -8.20 2.91 0.80
N ARG A 522 -7.12 3.14 0.06
CA ARG A 522 -5.82 3.53 0.65
C ARG A 522 -5.87 4.90 1.33
N THR A 523 -6.69 5.81 0.81
CA THR A 523 -6.84 7.16 1.38
C THR A 523 -7.85 7.21 2.51
N GLY A 524 -8.56 6.10 2.80
CA GLY A 524 -9.64 6.05 3.77
C GLY A 524 -10.92 6.78 3.33
N ALA A 525 -11.05 7.13 2.04
CA ALA A 525 -12.31 7.64 1.50
C ALA A 525 -13.40 6.56 1.49
N LEU A 526 -13.00 5.30 1.27
CA LEU A 526 -13.76 4.12 1.67
C LEU A 526 -13.19 3.61 2.99
N GLY A 527 -14.07 3.29 3.94
CA GLY A 527 -13.65 2.78 5.23
C GLY A 527 -12.92 1.44 5.11
N SER A 528 -11.97 1.21 6.01
CA SER A 528 -11.20 -0.03 6.08
C SER A 528 -11.32 -0.67 7.47
N LEU A 529 -10.43 -0.31 8.39
CA LEU A 529 -10.30 -0.92 9.71
C LEU A 529 -11.57 -0.79 10.57
N HIS A 530 -12.26 0.34 10.46
CA HIS A 530 -13.46 0.65 11.24
C HIS A 530 -14.77 0.40 10.48
N ASP A 531 -14.69 -0.16 9.27
CA ASP A 531 -15.86 -0.42 8.44
C ASP A 531 -16.31 -1.87 8.57
N ALA A 532 -17.52 -2.08 9.07
CA ALA A 532 -18.13 -3.39 9.24
C ALA A 532 -18.36 -4.13 7.91
N GLU A 533 -18.38 -3.41 6.79
CA GLU A 533 -18.55 -3.99 5.45
C GLU A 533 -17.22 -4.46 4.86
N PHE A 534 -16.08 -3.97 5.34
CA PHE A 534 -14.76 -4.33 4.82
C PHE A 534 -14.47 -5.85 4.83
N PRO A 535 -14.79 -6.60 5.90
CA PRO A 535 -14.65 -8.07 5.90
C PRO A 535 -15.45 -8.75 4.79
N LYS A 536 -16.63 -8.21 4.42
CA LYS A 536 -17.45 -8.76 3.33
C LYS A 536 -16.77 -8.60 1.98
N TYR A 537 -16.04 -7.50 1.78
CA TYR A 537 -15.22 -7.28 0.58
C TYR A 537 -13.95 -8.13 0.55
N ARG A 538 -13.51 -8.71 1.68
CA ARG A 538 -12.33 -9.59 1.74
C ARG A 538 -12.65 -11.07 1.47
N LYS A 539 -13.82 -11.58 1.89
CA LYS A 539 -14.05 -13.04 2.10
C LYS A 539 -14.45 -13.89 0.87
N SER A 540 -14.64 -13.39 -0.36
CA SER A 540 -14.96 -14.30 -1.51
C SER A 540 -14.28 -13.98 -2.84
N VAL A 541 -12.97 -13.95 -2.76
CA VAL A 541 -12.08 -13.69 -3.89
C VAL A 541 -12.11 -14.81 -4.94
N ASP A 542 -12.28 -16.06 -4.51
CA ASP A 542 -12.29 -17.21 -5.42
C ASP A 542 -13.40 -17.07 -6.48
N ASP A 543 -14.54 -16.47 -6.12
CA ASP A 543 -15.66 -16.21 -7.04
C ASP A 543 -15.28 -15.31 -8.23
N ALA A 544 -14.29 -14.42 -8.06
CA ALA A 544 -13.85 -13.51 -9.12
C ALA A 544 -13.08 -14.20 -10.22
N SER A 545 -12.20 -15.12 -9.84
CA SER A 545 -11.46 -15.93 -10.81
C SER A 545 -12.41 -16.80 -11.66
N PHE A 546 -13.45 -17.36 -11.03
CA PHE A 546 -14.53 -18.08 -11.72
C PHE A 546 -15.33 -17.18 -12.64
N ILE A 547 -15.62 -15.94 -12.24
CA ILE A 547 -16.40 -14.99 -13.03
C ILE A 547 -15.63 -14.46 -14.25
N PHE A 548 -14.33 -14.18 -14.14
CA PHE A 548 -13.52 -13.79 -15.29
C PHE A 548 -13.32 -14.96 -16.27
N GLY A 549 -13.08 -16.17 -15.75
CA GLY A 549 -13.07 -17.38 -16.55
C GLY A 549 -14.42 -17.60 -17.24
N ALA A 550 -15.52 -17.42 -16.50
CA ALA A 550 -16.85 -17.50 -17.05
C ALA A 550 -17.10 -16.43 -18.11
N MET A 551 -16.64 -15.19 -17.98
CA MET A 551 -16.78 -14.17 -19.04
C MET A 551 -16.10 -14.60 -20.36
N PHE A 552 -14.92 -15.22 -20.27
CA PHE A 552 -14.20 -15.72 -21.43
C PHE A 552 -14.85 -16.96 -22.05
N TRP A 553 -15.27 -17.93 -21.22
CA TRP A 553 -15.86 -19.19 -21.69
C TRP A 553 -17.34 -19.06 -22.07
N THR A 554 -18.09 -18.18 -21.42
CA THR A 554 -19.48 -17.88 -21.77
C THR A 554 -19.57 -17.14 -23.09
N TRP A 555 -18.49 -16.62 -23.69
CA TRP A 555 -18.46 -16.09 -25.06
C TRP A 555 -18.50 -17.19 -26.14
N GLN A 556 -18.09 -18.43 -25.82
CA GLN A 556 -17.75 -19.44 -26.83
C GLN A 556 -18.91 -20.41 -27.21
N LEU A 557 -20.08 -19.89 -27.60
CA LEU A 557 -21.02 -20.47 -28.60
C LEU A 557 -22.43 -20.99 -28.22
N GLY A 558 -22.73 -21.52 -27.03
CA GLY A 558 -24.03 -22.24 -26.84
C GLY A 558 -24.94 -21.67 -25.75
N VAL A 559 -24.40 -21.59 -24.54
CA VAL A 559 -25.04 -20.98 -23.36
C VAL A 559 -24.95 -19.46 -23.45
N THR A 560 -23.98 -18.94 -24.21
CA THR A 560 -23.77 -17.53 -24.56
C THR A 560 -25.03 -16.90 -25.05
N THR A 561 -25.76 -17.45 -26.01
CA THR A 561 -26.89 -16.73 -26.61
C THR A 561 -28.05 -16.58 -25.62
N LEU A 562 -28.33 -17.59 -24.79
CA LEU A 562 -29.41 -17.55 -23.79
C LEU A 562 -29.01 -16.77 -22.53
N TYR A 563 -27.77 -16.93 -22.07
CA TYR A 563 -27.22 -16.17 -20.95
C TYR A 563 -26.90 -14.73 -21.34
N VAL A 564 -26.48 -14.46 -22.57
CA VAL A 564 -26.38 -13.12 -23.15
C VAL A 564 -27.77 -12.56 -23.36
N LEU A 565 -28.80 -13.28 -23.77
CA LEU A 565 -30.15 -12.70 -23.82
C LEU A 565 -30.63 -12.32 -22.41
N LYS A 566 -30.47 -13.23 -21.42
CA LYS A 566 -30.81 -12.95 -20.02
C LYS A 566 -29.99 -11.78 -19.47
N ARG A 567 -28.67 -11.83 -19.60
CA ARG A 567 -27.74 -10.81 -19.11
C ARG A 567 -27.80 -9.53 -19.93
N MET A 568 -28.16 -9.56 -21.20
CA MET A 568 -28.45 -8.39 -22.04
C MET A 568 -29.74 -7.75 -21.60
N VAL A 569 -30.79 -8.51 -21.25
CA VAL A 569 -31.99 -7.94 -20.62
C VAL A 569 -31.64 -7.35 -19.25
N THR A 570 -30.86 -8.06 -18.42
CA THR A 570 -30.40 -7.56 -17.12
C THR A 570 -29.47 -6.36 -17.26
N LEU A 571 -28.56 -6.34 -18.24
CA LEU A 571 -27.60 -5.26 -18.50
C LEU A 571 -28.24 -4.12 -19.27
N ILE A 572 -29.27 -4.33 -20.08
CA ILE A 572 -30.06 -3.25 -20.70
C ILE A 572 -30.94 -2.64 -19.63
N ALA A 573 -31.57 -3.44 -18.77
CA ALA A 573 -32.32 -2.93 -17.61
C ALA A 573 -31.39 -2.17 -16.65
N ALA A 574 -30.26 -2.78 -16.26
CA ALA A 574 -29.25 -2.15 -15.45
C ALA A 574 -28.66 -0.94 -16.17
N SER A 575 -28.34 -0.99 -17.47
CA SER A 575 -27.83 0.15 -18.23
C SER A 575 -28.88 1.23 -18.42
N PHE A 576 -30.18 0.93 -18.52
CA PHE A 576 -31.22 1.96 -18.52
C PHE A 576 -31.28 2.64 -17.14
N VAL A 577 -31.20 1.86 -16.07
CA VAL A 577 -31.12 2.37 -14.70
C VAL A 577 -29.81 3.14 -14.46
N PHE A 578 -28.68 2.70 -15.03
CA PHE A 578 -27.34 3.29 -14.86
C PHE A 578 -27.10 4.48 -15.78
N VAL A 579 -27.67 4.51 -17.00
CA VAL A 579 -27.70 5.68 -17.88
C VAL A 579 -28.51 6.80 -17.23
N GLY A 580 -29.51 6.46 -16.41
CA GLY A 580 -30.17 7.40 -15.50
C GLY A 580 -29.37 7.74 -14.23
N ARG A 581 -28.28 7.02 -13.92
CA ARG A 581 -27.43 7.19 -12.72
C ARG A 581 -25.96 7.44 -13.09
N ILE A 582 -25.72 8.43 -13.95
CA ILE A 582 -24.37 8.90 -14.30
C ILE A 582 -23.56 9.30 -13.06
N ASP A 583 -24.24 9.59 -11.93
CA ASP A 583 -23.62 10.09 -10.71
C ASP A 583 -23.08 8.98 -9.77
N VAL A 584 -23.41 7.70 -10.02
CA VAL A 584 -23.03 6.59 -9.12
C VAL A 584 -21.90 5.76 -9.75
N PRO A 585 -20.72 5.65 -9.11
CA PRO A 585 -19.60 4.87 -9.65
C PRO A 585 -19.94 3.38 -9.75
N PHE A 586 -19.41 2.70 -10.78
CA PHE A 586 -19.68 1.28 -11.06
C PHE A 586 -19.39 0.36 -9.87
N LEU A 587 -18.46 0.74 -9.00
CA LEU A 587 -18.06 0.00 -7.81
C LEU A 587 -18.69 0.52 -6.52
N SER A 588 -19.75 1.35 -6.54
CA SER A 588 -20.41 1.80 -5.31
C SER A 588 -21.16 0.65 -4.62
N GLU A 589 -21.35 0.74 -3.30
CA GLU A 589 -22.00 -0.30 -2.49
C GLU A 589 -23.49 -0.47 -2.78
N ARG A 590 -24.09 0.51 -3.46
CA ARG A 590 -25.50 0.50 -3.88
C ARG A 590 -25.64 0.41 -5.40
N ALA A 591 -24.55 0.09 -6.10
CA ALA A 591 -24.55 -0.06 -7.55
C ALA A 591 -25.43 -1.25 -7.98
N ASP A 592 -25.45 -2.30 -7.17
CA ASP A 592 -26.13 -3.56 -7.43
C ASP A 592 -27.49 -3.69 -6.73
N GLU A 593 -27.78 -2.85 -5.73
CA GLU A 593 -29.04 -2.89 -4.99
C GLU A 593 -30.12 -2.01 -5.61
N ILE A 594 -31.19 -2.65 -6.09
CA ILE A 594 -32.46 -1.97 -6.42
C ILE A 594 -33.55 -2.55 -5.52
N ALA A 595 -34.12 -1.70 -4.66
CA ALA A 595 -35.19 -2.07 -3.72
C ALA A 595 -34.83 -3.28 -2.82
N GLY A 596 -33.57 -3.37 -2.39
CA GLY A 596 -33.07 -4.46 -1.53
C GLY A 596 -32.72 -5.76 -2.26
N TYR A 597 -32.85 -5.81 -3.59
CA TYR A 597 -32.41 -6.94 -4.41
C TYR A 597 -31.09 -6.63 -5.12
N GLN A 598 -30.09 -7.49 -4.91
CA GLN A 598 -28.84 -7.47 -5.68
C GLN A 598 -29.07 -8.01 -7.10
N LEU A 599 -29.09 -7.11 -8.08
CA LEU A 599 -29.27 -7.46 -9.49
C LEU A 599 -28.00 -7.99 -10.15
N ASP A 600 -26.83 -7.54 -9.70
CA ASP A 600 -25.54 -7.96 -10.26
C ASP A 600 -24.48 -8.09 -9.17
N LYS A 601 -23.98 -9.31 -8.92
CA LYS A 601 -22.89 -9.55 -7.96
C LYS A 601 -21.51 -9.15 -8.50
N PHE A 602 -21.42 -8.76 -9.77
CA PHE A 602 -20.16 -8.54 -10.45
C PHE A 602 -19.30 -7.41 -9.84
N PRO A 603 -19.83 -6.21 -9.51
CA PRO A 603 -19.04 -5.15 -8.89
C PRO A 603 -18.43 -5.58 -7.55
N PHE A 604 -19.20 -6.31 -6.75
CA PHE A 604 -18.77 -6.84 -5.46
C PHE A 604 -17.65 -7.87 -5.59
N VAL A 605 -17.80 -8.80 -6.54
CA VAL A 605 -16.78 -9.80 -6.88
C VAL A 605 -15.50 -9.12 -7.38
N PHE A 606 -15.62 -8.06 -8.16
CA PHE A 606 -14.44 -7.34 -8.62
C PHE A 606 -13.72 -6.59 -7.50
N ARG A 607 -14.46 -5.94 -6.60
CA ARG A 607 -13.90 -5.30 -5.41
C ARG A 607 -13.10 -6.30 -4.57
N LYS A 608 -13.57 -7.55 -4.48
CA LYS A 608 -12.86 -8.65 -3.81
C LYS A 608 -11.54 -9.02 -4.48
N ASP A 609 -11.55 -9.24 -5.79
CA ASP A 609 -10.32 -9.53 -6.57
C ASP A 609 -9.28 -8.42 -6.38
N MET A 610 -9.75 -7.18 -6.41
CA MET A 610 -8.92 -6.00 -6.18
C MET A 610 -8.31 -6.00 -4.78
N LEU A 611 -9.09 -6.28 -3.73
CA LEU A 611 -8.58 -6.36 -2.36
C LEU A 611 -7.63 -7.54 -2.14
N LEU A 612 -7.83 -8.68 -2.82
CA LEU A 612 -6.85 -9.78 -2.78
C LEU A 612 -5.54 -9.35 -3.39
N HIS A 613 -5.60 -8.80 -4.61
CA HIS A 613 -4.42 -8.32 -5.29
C HIS A 613 -3.68 -7.29 -4.45
N GLU A 614 -4.43 -6.41 -3.79
CA GLU A 614 -3.87 -5.42 -2.88
C GLU A 614 -3.25 -6.06 -1.63
N ALA A 615 -3.91 -7.00 -0.97
CA ALA A 615 -3.36 -7.76 0.16
C ALA A 615 -2.06 -8.50 -0.18
N HIS A 616 -1.84 -8.85 -1.45
CA HIS A 616 -0.63 -9.53 -1.89
C HIS A 616 0.40 -8.60 -2.53
N ARG A 617 0.02 -7.40 -2.98
CA ARG A 617 0.89 -6.52 -3.79
C ARG A 617 0.97 -5.09 -3.25
N HIS A 618 0.47 -4.85 -2.03
CA HIS A 618 0.64 -3.57 -1.37
C HIS A 618 2.14 -3.32 -1.10
N PRO A 619 2.71 -2.17 -1.51
CA PRO A 619 4.13 -1.86 -1.32
C PRO A 619 4.64 -2.05 0.12
N TYR A 620 3.89 -1.56 1.12
CA TYR A 620 4.26 -1.73 2.53
C TYR A 620 4.16 -3.19 3.02
N LEU A 621 3.16 -3.99 2.59
CA LEU A 621 3.10 -5.41 2.94
C LEU A 621 4.29 -6.19 2.36
N ASP A 622 4.76 -5.80 1.19
CA ASP A 622 5.93 -6.41 0.56
C ASP A 622 7.23 -6.09 1.33
N ILE A 623 7.38 -4.86 1.86
CA ILE A 623 8.46 -4.52 2.80
C ILE A 623 8.35 -5.34 4.09
N LEU A 624 7.17 -5.44 4.70
CA LEU A 624 6.99 -6.22 5.92
C LEU A 624 7.35 -7.69 5.70
N GLY A 625 6.90 -8.28 4.58
CA GLY A 625 7.27 -9.63 4.19
C GLY A 625 8.77 -9.83 4.05
N LEU A 626 9.47 -8.87 3.44
CA LEU A 626 10.92 -8.87 3.36
C LEU A 626 11.59 -8.82 4.75
N ILE A 627 11.12 -7.96 5.65
CA ILE A 627 11.63 -7.84 7.02
C ILE A 627 11.40 -9.13 7.80
N TYR A 628 10.21 -9.74 7.69
CA TYR A 628 9.91 -11.03 8.31
C TYR A 628 10.85 -12.14 7.79
N MET A 629 11.11 -12.19 6.49
CA MET A 629 12.02 -13.17 5.91
C MET A 629 13.48 -12.95 6.35
N LEU A 630 13.94 -11.70 6.44
CA LEU A 630 15.26 -11.36 6.99
C LEU A 630 15.36 -11.80 8.45
N LYS A 631 14.33 -11.50 9.26
CA LYS A 631 14.29 -11.92 10.66
C LYS A 631 14.34 -13.44 10.82
N LEU A 632 13.55 -14.17 10.05
CA LEU A 632 13.54 -15.64 10.10
C LEU A 632 14.88 -16.25 9.68
N ARG A 633 15.55 -15.63 8.71
CA ARG A 633 16.84 -16.12 8.23
C ARG A 633 17.97 -15.84 9.20
N HIS A 634 18.01 -14.65 9.77
CA HIS A 634 19.15 -14.16 10.55
C HIS A 634 18.91 -14.24 12.06
N LYS A 635 17.70 -14.63 12.49
CA LYS A 635 17.31 -14.83 13.90
C LYS A 635 17.69 -13.60 14.74
N ASN A 636 18.60 -13.77 15.69
CA ASN A 636 19.02 -12.73 16.62
C ASN A 636 19.93 -11.67 15.98
N ASP A 637 20.49 -11.94 14.80
CA ASP A 637 21.40 -11.02 14.11
C ASP A 637 20.67 -9.96 13.27
N PHE A 638 19.33 -10.02 13.20
CA PHE A 638 18.51 -9.05 12.50
C PHE A 638 17.35 -8.58 13.37
N GLY A 639 17.23 -7.29 13.65
CA GLY A 639 16.14 -6.72 14.45
C GLY A 639 16.20 -7.16 15.92
N SER A 640 16.96 -6.45 16.75
CA SER A 640 17.03 -6.70 18.19
C SER A 640 15.94 -5.90 18.93
N PRO A 641 15.51 -6.33 20.14
CA PRO A 641 14.58 -5.56 20.96
C PRO A 641 15.05 -4.11 21.19
N ALA A 642 16.35 -3.93 21.47
CA ALA A 642 16.98 -2.63 21.66
C ALA A 642 16.90 -1.75 20.39
N GLY A 643 17.24 -2.29 19.23
CA GLY A 643 17.14 -1.56 17.95
C GLY A 643 15.69 -1.24 17.58
N SER A 644 14.76 -2.15 17.88
CA SER A 644 13.33 -1.93 17.67
C SER A 644 12.80 -0.81 18.57
N CYS A 645 13.25 -0.72 19.82
CA CYS A 645 12.91 0.38 20.72
C CYS A 645 13.48 1.73 20.25
N TRP A 646 14.69 1.75 19.68
CA TRP A 646 15.24 2.95 19.03
C TRP A 646 14.38 3.42 17.86
N ARG A 647 13.95 2.49 16.98
CA ARG A 647 13.05 2.80 15.86
C ARG A 647 11.68 3.25 16.34
N LEU A 648 11.16 2.66 17.41
CA LEU A 648 9.89 3.05 18.01
C LEU A 648 9.96 4.47 18.59
N LEU A 649 11.04 4.80 19.30
CA LEU A 649 11.31 6.18 19.77
C LEU A 649 11.34 7.17 18.60
N PHE A 650 11.97 6.79 17.48
CA PHE A 650 11.97 7.59 16.26
C PHE A 650 10.55 7.82 15.71
N VAL A 651 9.71 6.79 15.69
CA VAL A 651 8.30 6.89 15.29
C VAL A 651 7.51 7.82 16.23
N PHE A 652 7.68 7.71 17.54
CA PHE A 652 6.96 8.55 18.50
C PHE A 652 7.30 10.03 18.39
N ALA A 653 8.57 10.35 18.15
CA ALA A 653 9.00 11.72 17.91
C ALA A 653 8.46 12.24 16.57
N LEU A 654 8.64 11.47 15.49
CA LEU A 654 8.30 11.93 14.14
C LEU A 654 6.79 11.96 13.89
N MET A 655 6.03 11.00 14.40
CA MET A 655 4.61 10.78 14.10
C MET A 655 3.78 10.63 15.39
N PRO A 656 3.68 11.69 16.21
CA PRO A 656 3.04 11.60 17.53
C PRO A 656 1.55 11.20 17.48
N TRP A 657 0.87 11.39 16.35
CA TRP A 657 -0.52 10.97 16.15
C TRP A 657 -0.71 9.46 16.09
N LEU A 658 0.32 8.67 15.73
CA LEU A 658 0.25 7.19 15.74
C LEU A 658 0.11 6.62 17.15
N ARG A 659 0.49 7.39 18.18
CA ARG A 659 0.44 6.96 19.57
C ARG A 659 -0.98 6.60 20.06
N LYS A 660 -2.03 7.16 19.43
CA LYS A 660 -3.42 6.79 19.72
C LYS A 660 -3.71 5.31 19.40
N SER A 661 -2.92 4.73 18.49
CA SER A 661 -3.05 3.33 18.06
C SER A 661 -2.04 2.40 18.75
N ARG A 662 -1.29 2.90 19.75
CA ARG A 662 -0.40 2.07 20.58
C ARG A 662 -1.25 1.19 21.47
N LEU A 663 -1.03 -0.11 21.43
CA LEU A 663 -1.67 -1.03 22.38
C LEU A 663 -0.99 -0.93 23.74
N ARG A 664 -1.77 -0.66 24.79
CA ARG A 664 -1.30 -0.74 26.16
C ARG A 664 -1.97 -1.93 26.85
N SER A 665 -1.14 -2.78 27.43
CA SER A 665 -1.54 -3.97 28.19
C SER A 665 -2.63 -3.68 29.23
N ASP A 666 -2.64 -2.46 29.78
CA ASP A 666 -3.52 -2.01 30.87
C ASP A 666 -4.73 -1.14 30.45
N GLU A 667 -5.06 -1.02 29.16
CA GLU A 667 -6.18 -0.16 28.72
C GLU A 667 -7.57 -0.59 29.23
N THR A 668 -7.71 -1.76 29.84
CA THR A 668 -8.91 -2.13 30.60
C THR A 668 -9.09 -1.33 31.91
N LYS A 669 -8.08 -0.55 32.35
CA LYS A 669 -8.12 0.24 33.60
C LYS A 669 -7.90 1.75 33.42
N PHE A 670 -7.51 2.22 32.23
CA PHE A 670 -7.01 3.57 32.02
C PHE A 670 -8.05 4.64 31.62
N GLY A 671 -9.35 4.34 31.69
CA GLY A 671 -10.43 5.30 31.41
C GLY A 671 -10.37 6.61 32.23
N ASP A 672 -9.58 6.66 33.31
CA ASP A 672 -9.42 7.81 34.20
C ASP A 672 -7.99 8.42 34.24
N ALA A 673 -7.04 7.89 33.46
CA ALA A 673 -5.69 8.46 33.47
C ALA A 673 -5.66 9.76 32.65
N LYS A 674 -5.56 10.85 33.39
CA LYS A 674 -5.37 12.21 32.90
C LYS A 674 -4.20 12.27 31.90
N PHE A 675 -4.50 12.29 30.60
CA PHE A 675 -3.68 12.98 29.62
C PHE A 675 -3.52 14.42 30.11
N SER A 676 -2.38 14.73 30.75
CA SER A 676 -2.14 16.02 31.38
C SER A 676 -2.28 17.14 30.36
N GLN A 677 -3.29 18.01 30.54
CA GLN A 677 -3.59 19.26 29.83
C GLN A 677 -3.67 19.25 28.29
N ALA A 678 -2.76 18.62 27.55
CA ALA A 678 -2.74 18.57 26.10
C ALA A 678 -3.91 17.76 25.50
N GLY A 679 -4.31 16.65 26.13
CA GLY A 679 -5.50 15.89 25.71
C GLY A 679 -6.79 16.67 25.89
N HIS A 680 -6.89 17.47 26.96
CA HIS A 680 -8.04 18.33 27.22
C HIS A 680 -8.12 19.51 26.23
N VAL A 681 -6.97 20.02 25.76
CA VAL A 681 -6.91 21.02 24.67
C VAL A 681 -7.35 20.37 23.37
N PHE A 682 -6.87 19.18 23.02
CA PHE A 682 -7.28 18.48 21.80
C PHE A 682 -8.78 18.15 21.81
N GLN A 683 -9.30 17.59 22.91
CA GLN A 683 -10.72 17.23 23.04
C GLN A 683 -11.62 18.48 23.06
N LYS A 684 -11.18 19.57 23.69
CA LYS A 684 -11.87 20.87 23.64
C LYS A 684 -11.85 21.46 22.23
N PHE A 685 -10.73 21.39 21.51
CA PHE A 685 -10.63 21.89 20.14
C PHE A 685 -11.50 21.09 19.17
N VAL A 686 -11.52 19.76 19.30
CA VAL A 686 -12.42 18.88 18.52
C VAL A 686 -13.88 19.17 18.86
N SER A 687 -14.21 19.35 20.14
CA SER A 687 -15.57 19.67 20.58
C SER A 687 -16.03 21.09 20.19
N GLU A 688 -15.16 22.09 20.23
CA GLU A 688 -15.46 23.47 19.77
C GLU A 688 -15.61 23.52 18.25
N LYS A 689 -14.77 22.80 17.50
CA LYS A 689 -14.87 22.74 16.04
C LYS A 689 -16.13 21.99 15.57
N MET A 690 -16.52 20.91 16.24
CA MET A 690 -17.80 20.23 15.98
C MET A 690 -19.02 21.09 16.37
N ALA A 691 -18.89 21.99 17.34
CA ALA A 691 -19.94 22.95 17.69
C ALA A 691 -20.08 24.09 16.66
N ASP A 692 -18.96 24.55 16.07
CA ASP A 692 -18.96 25.58 15.02
C ASP A 692 -19.42 25.06 13.65
N GLU A 693 -19.19 23.79 13.33
CA GLU A 693 -19.70 23.15 12.10
C GLU A 693 -21.22 22.95 12.11
N GLY A 694 -21.89 23.11 13.27
CA GLY A 694 -23.35 23.10 13.38
C GLY A 694 -24.06 24.34 12.83
N ASN A 695 -23.34 25.38 12.40
CA ASN A 695 -23.94 26.68 12.03
C ASN A 695 -23.57 27.19 10.62
N PHE A 696 -22.91 26.40 9.78
CA PHE A 696 -22.62 26.76 8.39
C PHE A 696 -23.63 26.14 7.40
N GLY A 697 -24.50 27.00 6.86
CA GLY A 697 -24.79 26.97 5.43
C GLY A 697 -25.83 25.97 4.94
N ARG A 698 -27.10 26.32 5.14
CA ARG A 698 -28.23 26.00 4.27
C ARG A 698 -27.88 26.31 2.81
N LEU A 699 -27.47 25.31 2.03
CA LEU A 699 -27.34 25.43 0.57
C LEU A 699 -28.73 25.58 -0.06
N THR A 700 -28.83 26.53 -1.00
CA THR A 700 -30.02 26.91 -1.77
C THR A 700 -30.63 25.74 -2.56
N PRO A 701 -31.97 25.66 -2.68
CA PRO A 701 -32.63 24.66 -3.54
C PRO A 701 -32.65 25.14 -4.99
N VAL A 702 -32.05 24.36 -5.90
CA VAL A 702 -32.25 24.51 -7.34
C VAL A 702 -33.31 23.50 -7.78
N VAL A 703 -34.50 24.04 -8.04
CA VAL A 703 -35.49 23.71 -9.09
C VAL A 703 -35.75 22.22 -9.41
N GLY A 704 -36.95 21.77 -9.01
CA GLY A 704 -37.90 21.10 -9.92
C GLY A 704 -37.85 19.57 -10.00
N GLY A 705 -38.55 18.90 -9.09
CA GLY A 705 -38.93 17.49 -9.24
C GLY A 705 -39.98 17.11 -8.21
N GLU A 706 -41.20 16.83 -8.67
CA GLU A 706 -42.38 16.47 -7.87
C GLU A 706 -42.11 15.29 -6.92
N ALA A 707 -42.53 15.44 -5.67
CA ALA A 707 -42.52 14.38 -4.67
C ALA A 707 -43.71 13.43 -4.87
N PRO A 708 -43.50 12.09 -4.86
CA PRO A 708 -44.61 11.17 -4.69
C PRO A 708 -44.97 11.09 -3.20
N THR A 709 -46.24 11.38 -2.91
CA THR A 709 -46.87 11.21 -1.61
C THR A 709 -47.02 9.73 -1.21
N GLY A 710 -46.65 9.40 0.02
CA GLY A 710 -46.94 8.14 0.74
C GLY A 710 -45.69 7.66 1.48
N ARG A 711 -45.64 7.45 2.80
CA ARG A 711 -46.64 6.95 3.75
C ARG A 711 -46.21 7.37 5.17
N ALA A 712 -47.17 7.59 6.06
CA ALA A 712 -46.96 7.96 7.46
C ALA A 712 -46.29 6.83 8.27
N SER A 713 -45.21 7.15 8.99
CA SER A 713 -44.71 6.48 10.19
C SER A 713 -43.49 7.22 10.73
N THR A 714 -43.66 8.38 11.36
CA THR A 714 -42.53 9.10 12.00
C THR A 714 -42.85 9.59 13.41
N LYS A 715 -44.09 9.44 13.88
CA LYS A 715 -44.46 9.87 15.23
C LYS A 715 -44.15 8.78 16.27
N ASP A 716 -44.45 7.52 15.92
CA ASP A 716 -44.23 6.39 16.83
C ASP A 716 -42.74 6.12 17.07
N GLU A 717 -41.89 6.25 16.04
CA GLU A 717 -40.43 6.13 16.19
C GLU A 717 -39.82 7.24 17.06
N VAL A 718 -40.37 8.47 16.97
CA VAL A 718 -39.89 9.61 17.78
C VAL A 718 -40.31 9.48 19.24
N ASP A 719 -41.50 8.94 19.50
CA ASP A 719 -41.98 8.73 20.86
C ASP A 719 -41.29 7.51 21.52
N GLU A 720 -40.97 6.46 20.76
CA GLU A 720 -40.13 5.33 21.24
C GLU A 720 -38.70 5.79 21.58
N LEU A 721 -38.10 6.67 20.77
CA LEU A 721 -36.76 7.21 21.03
C LEU A 721 -36.73 8.07 22.31
N LYS A 722 -37.79 8.84 22.58
CA LYS A 722 -37.90 9.64 23.82
C LYS A 722 -37.98 8.76 25.05
N GLU A 723 -38.71 7.64 24.97
CA GLU A 723 -38.83 6.70 26.08
C GLU A 723 -37.47 6.05 26.42
N VAL A 724 -36.70 5.67 25.39
CA VAL A 724 -35.35 5.12 25.57
C VAL A 724 -34.41 6.15 26.23
N ILE A 725 -34.49 7.42 25.81
CA ILE A 725 -33.67 8.50 26.38
C ILE A 725 -33.99 8.74 27.86
N GLU A 726 -35.27 8.73 28.24
CA GLU A 726 -35.65 8.90 29.65
C GLU A 726 -35.21 7.72 30.52
N ARG A 727 -35.33 6.47 30.05
CA ARG A 727 -34.79 5.30 30.79
C ARG A 727 -33.28 5.41 31.01
N LEU A 728 -32.52 5.85 30.01
CA LEU A 728 -31.07 6.02 30.13
C LEU A 728 -30.67 7.15 31.08
N LYS A 729 -31.50 8.19 31.22
CA LYS A 729 -31.30 9.25 32.22
C LYS A 729 -31.55 8.73 33.63
N GLU A 730 -32.59 7.94 33.84
CA GLU A 730 -32.90 7.33 35.13
C GLU A 730 -31.80 6.35 35.57
N GLU A 731 -31.32 5.51 34.65
CA GLU A 731 -30.24 4.56 34.93
C GLU A 731 -28.92 5.27 35.28
N ASN A 732 -28.58 6.35 34.57
CA ASN A 732 -27.42 7.18 34.91
C ASN A 732 -27.57 7.87 36.28
N ALA A 733 -28.78 8.33 36.62
CA ALA A 733 -29.04 8.93 37.93
C ALA A 733 -28.85 7.91 39.05
N PHE A 734 -29.30 6.67 38.84
CA PHE A 734 -29.14 5.56 39.78
C PHE A 734 -27.66 5.20 39.99
N LEU A 735 -26.88 5.06 38.90
CA LEU A 735 -25.44 4.77 38.99
C LEU A 735 -24.68 5.86 39.77
N ARG A 736 -24.99 7.14 39.53
CA ARG A 736 -24.42 8.25 40.31
C ARG A 736 -24.76 8.19 41.79
N GLN A 737 -25.97 7.72 42.13
CA GLN A 737 -26.38 7.55 43.52
C GLN A 737 -25.63 6.38 44.18
N GLN A 738 -25.42 5.27 43.46
CA GLN A 738 -24.66 4.12 43.92
C GLN A 738 -23.20 4.48 44.18
N GLN A 739 -22.60 5.28 43.29
CA GLN A 739 -21.23 5.76 43.41
C GLN A 739 -21.05 6.70 44.62
N ARG A 740 -22.03 7.59 44.87
CA ARG A 740 -22.06 8.42 46.10
C ARG A 740 -22.16 7.57 47.36
N HIS A 741 -22.90 6.46 47.31
CA HIS A 741 -23.02 5.57 48.45
C HIS A 741 -21.70 4.82 48.71
N SER A 742 -21.04 4.33 47.67
CA SER A 742 -19.74 3.66 47.75
C SER A 742 -18.65 4.58 48.31
N ASN A 743 -18.59 5.83 47.86
CA ASN A 743 -17.63 6.81 48.38
C ASN A 743 -17.87 7.15 49.87
N ARG A 744 -19.14 7.13 50.32
CA ARG A 744 -19.47 7.34 51.75
C ARG A 744 -19.08 6.15 52.62
N THR A 745 -19.16 4.92 52.11
CA THR A 745 -18.68 3.74 52.84
C THR A 745 -17.16 3.72 52.92
N ALA A 746 -16.46 4.05 51.82
CA ALA A 746 -15.00 4.10 51.80
C ALA A 746 -14.42 5.14 52.78
N GLN A 747 -15.07 6.31 52.94
CA GLN A 747 -14.66 7.33 53.92
C GLN A 747 -14.94 6.96 55.38
N ARG A 748 -15.70 5.89 55.65
CA ARG A 748 -16.04 5.46 57.01
C ARG A 748 -15.10 4.39 57.56
N GLU A 749 -14.20 3.85 56.73
CA GLU A 749 -13.31 2.74 57.09
C GLU A 749 -11.85 3.17 57.30
N GLU A 750 -11.53 4.46 57.42
CA GLU A 750 -10.21 4.87 57.91
C GLU A 750 -10.08 4.55 59.41
N PRO A 751 -9.14 3.68 59.82
CA PRO A 751 -8.92 3.37 61.23
C PRO A 751 -8.20 4.54 61.91
N GLU A 752 -8.77 5.04 63.01
CA GLU A 752 -8.09 5.94 63.96
C GLU A 752 -6.83 5.24 64.50
N CYS A 753 -5.67 5.60 63.97
CA CYS A 753 -4.38 5.27 64.58
C CYS A 753 -4.23 6.06 65.88
N ALA A 754 -4.30 5.37 67.02
CA ALA A 754 -3.96 5.89 68.32
C ALA A 754 -2.48 6.34 68.38
N PRO A 755 -2.14 7.43 69.10
CA PRO A 755 -0.76 7.85 69.29
C PRO A 755 -0.10 6.98 70.37
N SER A 756 1.07 6.42 70.05
CA SER A 756 1.96 5.78 71.03
C SER A 756 2.78 6.85 71.76
N GLU A 757 2.61 6.94 73.09
CA GLU A 757 3.54 7.61 74.01
C GLU A 757 4.68 6.65 74.43
N ASP A 758 5.76 7.27 74.93
CA ASP A 758 7.09 6.76 75.34
C ASP A 758 7.16 5.41 76.09
#